data_AF-A0A7U9TLH3-F1
#
_entry.id   AF-A0A7U9TLH3-F1
#
_cell.length_a   1.000
_cell.length_b   1.000
_cell.length_c   1.000
_cell.angle_alpha   90.00
_cell.angle_beta   90.00
_cell.angle_gamma   90.00
#
_symmetry.space_group_name_H-M   'P 1'
#
loop_
_entity.id
_entity.type
_entity.pdbx_description
1 polymer ?
#
loop_
_entity_poly.entity_id
_entity_poly.type
_entity_poly.pdbx_seq_one_letter_code
_entity_poly.pdbx_strand_id
1 'polypeptide(L)'
;MKNLFKKSWFFSILILSLILTVFLINLWIMSLNLKLIYQGESLLSLASNISSGGYIIIYAFILMLVFYISIIPILLSGFSLFRKNNWGILLSILYNLGFSIALIIFQTVHHYLSIFAIILIIFNIILTIGIFVLVIFRRRVLDYKKDDKEIEINDSKFPIIILIIDIVSILAFLTTFFIPLYSIIQSGPNYHATMIRVMFSGETNIRVIISFLVNFAIFLSVLLYFADALTHYFFDKEKFINKSKTLITTTFSASVIFFLTGLAMDIYLTISLNTVVQTVAFIPMLLMIIVVFAHAILIGKNGSQKQLSNGRHEIKYSKIEPLLYVILLTAITVLMLLLPIVKIDIIFGSFTNFVDLTGFDILRDYLSLDPGYRLIAFILVVMLISVGLCLVVAVTSYLSKYKRFNSIVKFATGVNVFFIFIVSISGYYFQIAKEINEVLILDIVNFYGVSLPNGIDFDYVISTDAIYALFAAVAVLILMFVRKAFDRDEETLLEANGLASNNTESNNATYDEEIDQAFDPCPSFTELDAKVEQFREDLKQRKTLKTKDASLNELVNFVVEYARNSRLHLSYTPEDIATFVSGLGSSRLSILQGMSGTGKTSLPKIFSEAVFGNCEIIEVESSWKDKNELLGYYNEFSMRYTPKKFTLALYKAALNQEYLLLSF
;
A
#
# COMPACT_ATOMS: atom_id res chain seq x y z
N MET A 1 17.37 -30.75 12.82
CA MET A 1 16.58 -29.95 11.85
C MET A 1 17.18 -28.57 11.53
N LYS A 2 17.49 -27.69 12.50
CA LYS A 2 18.04 -26.33 12.22
C LYS A 2 19.29 -26.28 11.34
N ASN A 3 20.21 -27.25 11.43
CA ASN A 3 21.42 -27.30 10.58
C ASN A 3 21.17 -27.76 9.13
N LEU A 4 20.05 -28.44 8.83
CA LEU A 4 19.71 -28.85 7.46
C LEU A 4 19.19 -27.66 6.62
N PHE A 5 18.39 -26.78 7.24
CA PHE A 5 17.89 -25.55 6.62
C PHE A 5 18.98 -24.51 6.30
N LYS A 6 20.22 -24.71 6.75
CA LYS A 6 21.38 -23.89 6.37
C LYS A 6 22.06 -24.37 5.08
N LYS A 7 21.73 -25.56 4.57
CA LYS A 7 22.38 -26.17 3.40
C LYS A 7 21.55 -25.97 2.12
N SER A 8 22.07 -25.19 1.16
CA SER A 8 21.42 -24.91 -0.14
C SER A 8 21.09 -26.16 -0.97
N TRP A 9 21.87 -27.25 -0.83
CA TRP A 9 21.63 -28.50 -1.55
C TRP A 9 20.35 -29.24 -1.08
N PHE A 10 19.96 -29.10 0.20
CA PHE A 10 18.74 -29.73 0.72
C PHE A 10 17.49 -29.16 0.05
N PHE A 11 17.37 -27.83 -0.02
CA PHE A 11 16.30 -27.17 -0.76
C PHE A 11 16.31 -27.55 -2.24
N SER A 12 17.50 -27.77 -2.81
CA SER A 12 17.66 -28.11 -4.22
C SER A 12 17.01 -29.47 -4.56
N ILE A 13 17.24 -30.48 -3.72
CA ILE A 13 16.60 -31.82 -3.88
C ILE A 13 15.10 -31.74 -3.65
N LEU A 14 14.68 -31.04 -2.61
CA LEU A 14 13.27 -30.98 -2.22
C LEU A 14 12.43 -30.26 -3.30
N ILE A 15 12.97 -29.19 -3.89
CA ILE A 15 12.38 -28.51 -5.06
C ILE A 15 12.26 -29.46 -6.25
N LEU A 16 13.31 -30.20 -6.60
CA LEU A 16 13.29 -31.12 -7.74
C LEU A 16 12.28 -32.25 -7.53
N SER A 17 12.22 -32.80 -6.32
CA SER A 17 11.25 -33.83 -5.94
C SER A 17 9.82 -33.32 -6.11
N LEU A 18 9.52 -32.11 -5.61
CA LEU A 18 8.18 -31.54 -5.73
C LEU A 18 7.81 -31.24 -7.19
N ILE A 19 8.73 -30.74 -8.01
CA ILE A 19 8.51 -30.52 -9.45
C ILE A 19 8.16 -31.84 -10.15
N LEU A 20 8.86 -32.93 -9.80
CA LEU A 20 8.55 -34.26 -10.31
C LEU A 20 7.18 -34.75 -9.85
N THR A 21 6.81 -34.51 -8.58
CA THR A 21 5.48 -34.82 -8.06
C THR A 21 4.38 -34.08 -8.82
N VAL A 22 4.56 -32.77 -9.08
CA VAL A 22 3.60 -31.96 -9.86
C VAL A 22 3.45 -32.52 -11.28
N PHE A 23 4.55 -32.93 -11.91
CA PHE A 23 4.51 -33.59 -13.22
C PHE A 23 3.72 -34.90 -13.20
N LEU A 24 3.95 -35.76 -12.20
CA LEU A 24 3.20 -37.02 -12.06
C LEU A 24 1.71 -36.80 -11.80
N ILE A 25 1.35 -35.78 -11.03
CA ILE A 25 -0.06 -35.42 -10.83
C ILE A 25 -0.67 -34.87 -12.13
N ASN A 26 0.06 -34.08 -12.91
CA ASN A 26 -0.40 -33.62 -14.23
C ASN A 26 -0.64 -34.80 -15.18
N LEU A 27 0.26 -35.80 -15.19
CA LEU A 27 0.07 -37.04 -15.93
C LEU A 27 -1.20 -37.76 -15.47
N TRP A 28 -1.42 -37.82 -14.16
CA TRP A 28 -2.61 -38.45 -13.60
C TRP A 28 -3.89 -37.73 -14.04
N ILE A 29 -3.93 -36.40 -13.96
CA ILE A 29 -5.06 -35.59 -14.45
C ILE A 29 -5.35 -35.87 -15.93
N MET A 30 -4.31 -35.91 -16.76
CA MET A 30 -4.41 -36.20 -18.20
C MET A 30 -4.93 -37.61 -18.50
N SER A 31 -4.75 -38.55 -17.58
CA SER A 31 -5.16 -39.95 -17.67
C SER A 31 -6.52 -40.25 -17.04
N LEU A 32 -7.15 -39.30 -16.34
CA LEU A 32 -8.45 -39.54 -15.70
C LEU A 32 -9.59 -39.55 -16.72
N ASN A 33 -10.60 -40.36 -16.43
CA ASN A 33 -11.81 -40.44 -17.25
C ASN A 33 -12.60 -39.12 -17.21
N LEU A 34 -13.07 -38.71 -18.38
CA LEU A 34 -13.94 -37.55 -18.56
C LEU A 34 -15.40 -37.87 -18.17
N LYS A 35 -16.16 -36.82 -17.83
CA LYS A 35 -17.62 -36.87 -17.62
C LYS A 35 -18.36 -36.99 -18.97
N LEU A 36 -19.67 -37.27 -18.88
CA LEU A 36 -20.73 -37.33 -19.93
C LEU A 36 -20.29 -37.06 -21.40
N ILE A 37 -20.77 -37.91 -22.32
CA ILE A 37 -20.42 -37.98 -23.76
C ILE A 37 -19.08 -38.68 -24.04
N TYR A 38 -18.05 -38.47 -23.21
CA TYR A 38 -16.73 -39.12 -23.33
C TYR A 38 -16.42 -40.06 -22.15
N GLN A 39 -17.44 -40.67 -21.55
CA GLN A 39 -17.26 -41.58 -20.43
C GLN A 39 -16.40 -42.79 -20.84
N GLY A 40 -15.24 -42.93 -20.20
CA GLY A 40 -14.26 -43.99 -20.50
C GLY A 40 -13.07 -43.52 -21.35
N GLU A 41 -13.11 -42.30 -21.89
CA GLU A 41 -11.96 -41.65 -22.52
C GLU A 41 -11.27 -40.69 -21.53
N SER A 42 -9.94 -40.63 -21.62
CA SER A 42 -9.09 -39.64 -20.96
C SER A 42 -8.73 -38.51 -21.93
N LEU A 43 -8.18 -37.40 -21.43
CA LEU A 43 -7.66 -36.34 -22.31
C LEU A 43 -6.60 -36.87 -23.28
N LEU A 44 -5.78 -37.83 -22.85
CA LEU A 44 -4.77 -38.49 -23.69
C LEU A 44 -5.39 -39.36 -24.79
N SER A 45 -6.42 -40.13 -24.49
CA SER A 45 -7.09 -40.95 -25.51
C SER A 45 -7.85 -40.07 -26.50
N LEU A 46 -8.51 -39.02 -26.01
CA LEU A 46 -9.22 -38.06 -26.84
C LEU A 46 -8.27 -37.33 -27.80
N ALA A 47 -7.09 -36.94 -27.31
CA ALA A 47 -6.04 -36.31 -28.11
C ALA A 47 -5.48 -37.22 -29.23
N SER A 48 -5.60 -38.55 -29.12
CA SER A 48 -5.10 -39.49 -30.13
C SER A 48 -6.02 -39.62 -31.36
N ASN A 49 -7.28 -39.19 -31.24
CA ASN A 49 -8.32 -39.30 -32.28
C ASN A 49 -8.46 -38.02 -33.14
N ILE A 50 -7.34 -37.40 -33.52
CA ILE A 50 -7.26 -36.09 -34.22
C ILE A 50 -8.05 -36.07 -35.54
N SER A 51 -8.19 -37.21 -36.21
CA SER A 51 -8.84 -37.33 -37.53
C SER A 51 -10.31 -36.91 -37.54
N SER A 52 -10.97 -36.89 -36.39
CA SER A 52 -12.38 -36.51 -36.25
C SER A 52 -12.62 -34.99 -36.23
N GLY A 53 -11.56 -34.17 -36.10
CA GLY A 53 -11.61 -32.71 -36.33
C GLY A 53 -12.42 -31.87 -35.33
N GLY A 54 -12.91 -32.44 -34.23
CA GLY A 54 -13.70 -31.70 -33.24
C GLY A 54 -12.86 -30.69 -32.42
N TYR A 55 -13.43 -29.51 -32.13
CA TYR A 55 -12.75 -28.46 -31.35
C TYR A 55 -12.19 -28.95 -30.00
N ILE A 56 -12.92 -29.84 -29.31
CA ILE A 56 -12.50 -30.42 -28.03
C ILE A 56 -11.26 -31.31 -28.21
N ILE A 57 -11.19 -32.06 -29.32
CA ILE A 57 -10.10 -32.98 -29.64
C ILE A 57 -8.84 -32.20 -30.00
N ILE A 58 -8.99 -31.11 -30.74
CA ILE A 58 -7.89 -30.17 -31.02
C ILE A 58 -7.36 -29.57 -29.71
N TYR A 59 -8.25 -29.16 -28.81
CA TYR A 59 -7.83 -28.62 -27.51
C TYR A 59 -7.13 -29.68 -26.64
N ALA A 60 -7.67 -30.90 -26.58
CA ALA A 60 -7.04 -32.02 -25.86
C ALA A 60 -5.66 -32.37 -26.45
N PHE A 61 -5.51 -32.32 -27.78
CA PHE A 61 -4.24 -32.49 -28.45
C PHE A 61 -3.23 -31.39 -28.10
N ILE A 62 -3.65 -30.13 -28.06
CA ILE A 62 -2.81 -29.02 -27.59
C ILE A 62 -2.38 -29.26 -26.14
N LEU A 63 -3.30 -29.63 -25.24
CA LEU A 63 -2.96 -29.96 -23.85
C LEU A 63 -1.98 -31.13 -23.74
N MET A 64 -2.11 -32.16 -24.57
CA MET A 64 -1.17 -33.28 -24.63
C MET A 64 0.22 -32.82 -25.10
N LEU A 65 0.29 -31.99 -26.14
CA LEU A 65 1.55 -31.46 -26.65
C LEU A 65 2.24 -30.60 -25.57
N VAL A 66 1.50 -29.69 -24.94
CA VAL A 66 1.99 -28.88 -23.82
C VAL A 66 2.37 -29.78 -22.63
N PHE A 67 1.67 -30.86 -22.37
CA PHE A 67 2.08 -31.80 -21.33
C PHE A 67 3.45 -32.43 -21.64
N TYR A 68 3.71 -32.90 -22.86
CA TYR A 68 5.02 -33.46 -23.22
C TYR A 68 6.15 -32.41 -23.22
N ILE A 69 5.87 -31.17 -23.62
CA ILE A 69 6.83 -30.06 -23.51
C ILE A 69 7.22 -29.78 -22.05
N SER A 70 6.38 -30.12 -21.07
CA SER A 70 6.67 -29.90 -19.64
C SER A 70 7.94 -30.60 -19.13
N ILE A 71 8.43 -31.63 -19.86
CA ILE A 71 9.70 -32.29 -19.57
C ILE A 71 10.89 -31.32 -19.69
N ILE A 72 10.84 -30.37 -20.63
CA ILE A 72 11.92 -29.39 -20.87
C ILE A 72 12.14 -28.49 -19.64
N PRO A 73 11.12 -27.82 -19.06
CA PRO A 73 11.27 -27.08 -17.81
C PRO A 73 11.78 -27.91 -16.63
N ILE A 74 11.43 -29.20 -16.55
CA ILE A 74 11.93 -30.10 -15.49
C ILE A 74 13.44 -30.32 -15.64
N LEU A 75 13.90 -30.60 -16.86
CA LEU A 75 15.34 -30.74 -17.16
C LEU A 75 16.11 -29.44 -16.91
N LEU A 76 15.54 -28.30 -17.32
CA LEU A 76 16.10 -26.96 -17.06
C LEU A 76 16.18 -26.65 -15.56
N SER A 77 15.18 -27.05 -14.78
CA SER A 77 15.20 -26.95 -13.32
C SER A 77 16.36 -27.77 -12.73
N GLY A 78 16.51 -29.03 -13.17
CA GLY A 78 17.65 -29.89 -12.82
C GLY A 78 19.00 -29.22 -13.09
N PHE A 79 19.20 -28.69 -14.30
CA PHE A 79 20.43 -28.00 -14.70
C PHE A 79 20.68 -26.72 -13.90
N SER A 80 19.63 -25.94 -13.64
CA SER A 80 19.68 -24.72 -12.83
C SER A 80 20.15 -25.01 -11.41
N LEU A 81 19.74 -26.15 -10.83
CA LEU A 81 20.16 -26.58 -9.51
C LEU A 81 21.67 -26.83 -9.45
N PHE A 82 22.25 -27.45 -10.47
CA PHE A 82 23.70 -27.70 -10.59
C PHE A 82 24.51 -26.41 -10.75
N ARG A 83 24.04 -25.46 -11.58
CA ARG A 83 24.71 -24.16 -11.78
C ARG A 83 24.47 -23.13 -10.66
N LYS A 84 23.80 -23.51 -9.56
CA LYS A 84 23.40 -22.61 -8.47
C LYS A 84 22.60 -21.38 -8.94
N ASN A 85 21.91 -21.50 -10.07
CA ASN A 85 21.00 -20.48 -10.59
C ASN A 85 19.55 -20.89 -10.25
N ASN A 86 18.63 -19.94 -10.23
CA ASN A 86 17.20 -20.18 -10.00
C ASN A 86 16.34 -20.01 -11.26
N TRP A 87 16.92 -19.56 -12.38
CA TRP A 87 16.17 -19.24 -13.60
C TRP A 87 15.39 -20.43 -14.18
N GLY A 88 16.01 -21.62 -14.27
CA GLY A 88 15.33 -22.81 -14.80
C GLY A 88 14.20 -23.30 -13.89
N ILE A 89 14.31 -23.06 -12.59
CA ILE A 89 13.26 -23.41 -11.61
C ILE A 89 12.08 -22.44 -11.74
N LEU A 90 12.34 -21.14 -11.88
CA LEU A 90 11.30 -20.14 -12.12
C LEU A 90 10.53 -20.42 -13.41
N LEU A 91 11.23 -20.81 -14.48
CA LEU A 91 10.58 -21.20 -15.74
C LEU A 91 9.66 -22.42 -15.54
N SER A 92 10.08 -23.42 -14.76
CA SER A 92 9.25 -24.58 -14.43
C SER A 92 8.00 -24.23 -13.61
N ILE A 93 8.12 -23.31 -12.65
CA ILE A 93 6.97 -22.81 -11.87
C ILE A 93 5.96 -22.11 -12.80
N LEU A 94 6.43 -21.19 -13.64
CA LEU A 94 5.58 -20.47 -14.60
C LEU A 94 4.89 -21.44 -15.56
N TYR A 95 5.62 -22.44 -16.03
CA TYR A 95 5.08 -23.48 -16.90
C TYR A 95 3.97 -24.27 -16.23
N ASN A 96 4.19 -24.75 -15.00
CA ASN A 96 3.21 -25.54 -14.26
C ASN A 96 1.95 -24.73 -13.89
N LEU A 97 2.10 -23.45 -13.56
CA LEU A 97 0.96 -22.54 -13.37
C LEU A 97 0.20 -22.34 -14.68
N GLY A 98 0.89 -22.09 -15.79
CA GLY A 98 0.29 -21.96 -17.12
C GLY A 98 -0.48 -23.22 -17.53
N PHE A 99 0.07 -24.41 -17.29
CA PHE A 99 -0.60 -25.68 -17.56
C PHE A 99 -1.85 -25.88 -16.70
N SER A 100 -1.78 -25.54 -15.40
CA SER A 100 -2.94 -25.60 -14.50
C SER A 100 -4.05 -24.64 -14.95
N ILE A 101 -3.68 -23.44 -15.40
CA ILE A 101 -4.63 -22.46 -15.97
C ILE A 101 -5.27 -23.01 -17.25
N ALA A 102 -4.50 -23.64 -18.15
CA ALA A 102 -5.04 -24.26 -19.36
C ALA A 102 -6.07 -25.36 -19.05
N LEU A 103 -5.83 -26.18 -18.02
CA LEU A 103 -6.79 -27.17 -17.56
C LEU A 103 -8.06 -26.54 -16.93
N ILE A 104 -7.91 -25.44 -16.18
CA ILE A 104 -9.05 -24.68 -15.65
C ILE A 104 -9.87 -24.08 -16.80
N ILE A 105 -9.23 -23.54 -17.84
CA ILE A 105 -9.91 -23.03 -19.03
C ILE A 105 -10.66 -24.15 -19.74
N PHE A 106 -10.02 -25.33 -19.94
CA PHE A 106 -10.69 -26.50 -20.50
C PHE A 106 -11.94 -26.88 -19.71
N GLN A 107 -11.85 -26.93 -18.38
CA GLN A 107 -13.00 -27.24 -17.52
C GLN A 107 -14.08 -26.15 -17.57
N THR A 108 -13.69 -24.89 -17.69
CA THR A 108 -14.61 -23.75 -17.76
C THR A 108 -15.38 -23.74 -19.08
N VAL A 109 -14.76 -24.15 -20.18
CA VAL A 109 -15.38 -24.14 -21.52
C VAL A 109 -16.16 -25.42 -21.80
N HIS A 110 -15.67 -26.59 -21.35
CA HIS A 110 -16.19 -27.88 -21.78
C HIS A 110 -16.83 -28.72 -20.67
N HIS A 111 -16.54 -28.42 -19.39
CA HIS A 111 -17.13 -29.10 -18.22
C HIS A 111 -16.90 -30.63 -18.12
N TYR A 112 -15.95 -31.18 -18.87
CA TYR A 112 -15.73 -32.63 -18.94
C TYR A 112 -14.79 -33.20 -17.86
N LEU A 113 -14.08 -32.38 -17.07
CA LEU A 113 -13.20 -32.92 -16.04
C LEU A 113 -14.00 -33.53 -14.87
N SER A 114 -13.49 -34.64 -14.35
CA SER A 114 -14.01 -35.24 -13.12
C SER A 114 -13.78 -34.32 -11.91
N ILE A 115 -14.62 -34.44 -10.87
CA ILE A 115 -14.42 -33.68 -9.61
C ILE A 115 -13.05 -33.99 -9.02
N PHE A 116 -12.63 -35.24 -9.13
CA PHE A 116 -11.31 -35.67 -8.68
C PHE A 116 -10.17 -34.99 -9.46
N ALA A 117 -10.28 -34.86 -10.78
CA ALA A 117 -9.31 -34.11 -11.59
C ALA A 117 -9.22 -32.64 -11.16
N ILE A 118 -10.36 -32.00 -10.85
CA ILE A 118 -10.40 -30.62 -10.35
C ILE A 118 -9.68 -30.49 -9.01
N ILE A 119 -9.89 -31.43 -8.08
CA ILE A 119 -9.18 -31.47 -6.79
C ILE A 119 -7.67 -31.60 -7.01
N LEU A 120 -7.23 -32.46 -7.93
CA LEU A 120 -5.82 -32.61 -8.28
C LEU A 120 -5.22 -31.34 -8.89
N ILE A 121 -5.97 -30.60 -9.73
CA ILE A 121 -5.52 -29.30 -10.27
C ILE A 121 -5.28 -28.31 -9.13
N ILE A 122 -6.22 -28.18 -8.20
CA ILE A 122 -6.09 -27.31 -7.03
C ILE A 122 -4.88 -27.73 -6.19
N PHE A 123 -4.70 -29.03 -5.95
CA PHE A 123 -3.56 -29.56 -5.23
C PHE A 123 -2.23 -29.27 -5.95
N ASN A 124 -2.19 -29.35 -7.28
CA ASN A 124 -1.00 -29.00 -8.06
C ASN A 124 -0.64 -27.52 -7.99
N ILE A 125 -1.62 -26.63 -7.97
CA ILE A 125 -1.39 -25.19 -7.76
C ILE A 125 -0.77 -24.96 -6.37
N ILE A 126 -1.30 -25.61 -5.32
CA ILE A 126 -0.76 -25.52 -3.96
C ILE A 126 0.69 -26.02 -3.91
N LEU A 127 1.00 -27.17 -4.51
CA LEU A 127 2.37 -27.69 -4.60
C LEU A 127 3.30 -26.74 -5.36
N THR A 128 2.82 -26.16 -6.47
CA THR A 128 3.59 -25.22 -7.30
C THR A 128 3.93 -23.94 -6.54
N ILE A 129 2.99 -23.43 -5.75
CA ILE A 129 3.25 -22.33 -4.81
C ILE A 129 4.27 -22.75 -3.74
N GLY A 130 4.15 -23.96 -3.19
CA GLY A 130 5.12 -24.50 -2.24
C GLY A 130 6.54 -24.53 -2.82
N ILE A 131 6.68 -24.92 -4.09
CA ILE A 131 7.95 -24.86 -4.83
C ILE A 131 8.46 -23.42 -4.94
N PHE A 132 7.59 -22.46 -5.28
CA PHE A 132 7.94 -21.04 -5.36
C PHE A 132 8.47 -20.51 -4.02
N VAL A 133 7.79 -20.83 -2.91
CA VAL A 133 8.23 -20.50 -1.55
C VAL A 133 9.65 -21.02 -1.33
N LEU A 134 9.89 -22.31 -1.60
CA LEU A 134 11.20 -22.95 -1.41
C LEU A 134 12.31 -22.32 -2.27
N VAL A 135 12.00 -21.86 -3.48
CA VAL A 135 12.96 -21.13 -4.33
C VAL A 135 13.38 -19.81 -3.69
N ILE A 136 12.43 -19.06 -3.14
CA ILE A 136 12.75 -17.80 -2.45
C ILE A 136 13.58 -18.08 -1.20
N PHE A 137 13.25 -19.13 -0.42
CA PHE A 137 14.09 -19.58 0.69
C PHE A 137 15.51 -19.92 0.24
N ARG A 138 15.65 -20.70 -0.84
CA ARG A 138 16.95 -21.07 -1.40
C ARG A 138 17.76 -19.84 -1.82
N ARG A 139 17.14 -18.86 -2.46
CA ARG A 139 17.77 -17.59 -2.85
C ARG A 139 18.31 -16.85 -1.63
N ARG A 140 17.51 -16.73 -0.57
CA ARG A 140 17.92 -16.10 0.70
C ARG A 140 19.10 -16.82 1.33
N VAL A 141 19.08 -18.15 1.41
CA VAL A 141 20.20 -18.93 1.99
C VAL A 141 21.49 -18.77 1.17
N LEU A 142 21.39 -18.55 -0.15
CA LEU A 142 22.53 -18.21 -0.99
C LEU A 142 23.05 -16.78 -0.73
N ASP A 143 22.14 -15.81 -0.55
CA ASP A 143 22.47 -14.40 -0.30
C ASP A 143 22.94 -14.13 1.15
N TYR A 144 22.48 -14.93 2.14
CA TYR A 144 22.79 -14.80 3.57
C TYR A 144 24.27 -15.07 3.92
N LYS A 145 25.11 -15.38 2.93
CA LYS A 145 26.57 -15.51 3.11
C LYS A 145 27.30 -14.16 3.20
N LYS A 146 26.63 -13.01 3.24
CA LYS A 146 27.29 -11.71 3.07
C LYS A 146 27.05 -10.58 4.07
N ASP A 147 26.21 -10.73 5.10
CA ASP A 147 26.12 -9.70 6.15
C ASP A 147 25.84 -10.33 7.52
N ASP A 148 26.92 -10.55 8.28
CA ASP A 148 26.83 -10.84 9.71
C ASP A 148 26.52 -9.54 10.46
N LYS A 149 25.23 -9.29 10.72
CA LYS A 149 24.77 -8.72 11.99
C LYS A 149 23.44 -9.38 12.35
N GLU A 150 23.52 -10.44 13.13
CA GLU A 150 22.38 -10.93 13.92
C GLU A 150 21.94 -9.79 14.86
N ILE A 151 20.90 -9.04 14.45
CA ILE A 151 20.13 -8.29 15.42
C ILE A 151 19.25 -9.31 16.11
N GLU A 152 19.60 -9.65 17.35
CA GLU A 152 18.75 -10.39 18.27
C GLU A 152 17.38 -9.71 18.40
N ILE A 153 16.41 -10.16 17.61
CA ILE A 153 14.98 -9.98 17.92
C ILE A 153 14.39 -11.37 17.98
N ASN A 154 14.83 -12.18 18.96
CA ASN A 154 14.33 -13.55 19.05
C ASN A 154 13.14 -13.76 20.00
N ASP A 155 12.83 -12.88 20.94
CA ASP A 155 11.84 -13.22 21.98
C ASP A 155 10.57 -12.36 21.98
N SER A 156 9.97 -12.11 20.81
CA SER A 156 8.58 -11.61 20.77
C SER A 156 7.66 -12.58 20.04
N LYS A 157 6.51 -12.91 20.66
CA LYS A 157 5.38 -13.62 20.02
C LYS A 157 4.75 -12.80 18.88
N PHE A 158 5.17 -11.55 18.69
CA PHE A 158 4.55 -10.59 17.80
C PHE A 158 4.55 -10.99 16.31
N PRO A 159 5.67 -11.41 15.69
CA PRO A 159 5.66 -11.84 14.29
C PRO A 159 4.79 -13.07 14.05
N ILE A 160 4.68 -13.98 15.04
CA ILE A 160 3.82 -15.17 14.94
C ILE A 160 2.35 -14.75 14.88
N ILE A 161 1.92 -13.80 15.72
CA ILE A 161 0.54 -13.31 15.71
C ILE A 161 0.21 -12.61 14.39
N ILE A 162 1.15 -11.83 13.84
CA ILE A 162 0.98 -11.22 12.50
C ILE A 162 0.84 -12.29 11.42
N LEU A 163 1.65 -13.35 11.46
CA LEU A 163 1.53 -14.46 10.51
C LEU A 163 0.15 -15.12 10.59
N ILE A 164 -0.40 -15.31 11.79
CA ILE A 164 -1.76 -15.84 11.97
C ILE A 164 -2.79 -14.91 11.30
N ILE A 165 -2.64 -13.60 11.48
CA ILE A 165 -3.53 -12.61 10.84
C ILE A 165 -3.42 -12.63 9.32
N ASP A 166 -2.22 -12.74 8.77
CA ASP A 166 -2.02 -12.88 7.32
C ASP A 166 -2.74 -14.12 6.79
N ILE A 167 -2.65 -15.25 7.50
CA ILE A 167 -3.37 -16.48 7.14
C ILE A 167 -4.89 -16.27 7.23
N VAL A 168 -5.39 -15.66 8.30
CA VAL A 168 -6.81 -15.35 8.47
C VAL A 168 -7.30 -14.39 7.37
N SER A 169 -6.46 -13.45 6.93
CA SER A 169 -6.78 -12.53 5.82
C SER A 169 -6.98 -13.27 4.50
N ILE A 170 -6.14 -14.28 4.23
CA ILE A 170 -6.24 -15.11 3.03
C ILE A 170 -7.48 -15.99 3.10
N LEU A 171 -7.79 -16.55 4.28
CA LEU A 171 -9.02 -17.32 4.50
C LEU A 171 -10.27 -16.47 4.35
N ALA A 172 -10.27 -15.25 4.88
CA ALA A 172 -11.35 -14.28 4.69
C ALA A 172 -11.51 -13.93 3.20
N PHE A 173 -10.41 -13.68 2.49
CA PHE A 173 -10.47 -13.42 1.05
C PHE A 173 -10.92 -14.65 0.24
N LEU A 174 -10.56 -15.87 0.65
CA LEU A 174 -11.01 -17.12 0.02
C LEU A 174 -12.55 -17.26 0.02
N THR A 175 -13.25 -16.64 0.99
CA THR A 175 -14.72 -16.67 1.04
C THR A 175 -15.38 -16.05 -0.19
N THR A 176 -14.68 -15.18 -0.94
CA THR A 176 -15.14 -14.63 -2.24
C THR A 176 -15.47 -15.71 -3.28
N PHE A 177 -14.91 -16.91 -3.17
CA PHE A 177 -15.25 -18.01 -4.07
C PHE A 177 -16.60 -18.67 -3.73
N PHE A 178 -16.95 -18.68 -2.45
CA PHE A 178 -18.11 -19.40 -1.91
C PHE A 178 -19.34 -18.51 -1.75
N ILE A 179 -19.13 -17.21 -1.50
CA ILE A 179 -20.21 -16.24 -1.34
C ILE A 179 -20.71 -15.80 -2.73
N PRO A 180 -22.03 -15.82 -2.99
CA PRO A 180 -22.56 -15.44 -4.29
C PRO A 180 -22.36 -13.95 -4.55
N LEU A 181 -21.94 -13.63 -5.77
CA LEU A 181 -21.81 -12.26 -6.24
C LEU A 181 -23.19 -11.57 -6.29
N TYR A 182 -24.20 -12.32 -6.75
CA TYR A 182 -25.61 -11.95 -6.73
C TYR A 182 -26.47 -13.23 -6.72
N SER A 183 -27.74 -13.07 -6.35
CA SER A 183 -28.75 -14.12 -6.34
C SER A 183 -30.01 -13.61 -7.01
N ILE A 184 -30.56 -14.38 -7.95
CA ILE A 184 -31.81 -14.05 -8.64
C ILE A 184 -32.93 -14.85 -7.96
N ILE A 185 -33.91 -14.15 -7.41
CA ILE A 185 -35.10 -14.77 -6.81
C ILE A 185 -36.20 -14.75 -7.86
N GLN A 186 -36.52 -15.93 -8.41
CA GLN A 186 -37.63 -16.14 -9.33
C GLN A 186 -38.63 -17.10 -8.69
N SER A 187 -39.82 -17.25 -9.27
CA SER A 187 -40.84 -18.23 -8.84
C SER A 187 -40.42 -19.71 -8.97
N GLY A 188 -39.14 -19.99 -9.26
CA GLY A 188 -38.51 -21.31 -9.39
C GLY A 188 -37.28 -21.45 -8.46
N PRO A 189 -36.30 -22.33 -8.76
CA PRO A 189 -35.12 -22.47 -7.91
C PRO A 189 -34.25 -21.21 -7.94
N ASN A 190 -33.96 -20.66 -6.76
CA ASN A 190 -33.09 -19.50 -6.61
C ASN A 190 -31.73 -19.74 -7.27
N TYR A 191 -31.36 -18.87 -8.19
CA TYR A 191 -30.05 -18.94 -8.85
C TYR A 191 -29.04 -18.12 -8.05
N HIS A 192 -28.00 -18.80 -7.53
CA HIS A 192 -26.91 -18.17 -6.81
C HIS A 192 -25.65 -18.13 -7.67
N ALA A 193 -25.18 -16.93 -8.01
CA ALA A 193 -23.98 -16.70 -8.82
C ALA A 193 -22.70 -16.81 -7.97
N THR A 194 -22.40 -18.01 -7.48
CA THR A 194 -21.15 -18.30 -6.74
C THR A 194 -20.02 -18.66 -7.70
N MET A 195 -18.87 -18.03 -7.54
CA MET A 195 -17.68 -18.23 -8.39
C MET A 195 -17.24 -19.70 -8.46
N ILE A 196 -17.35 -20.44 -7.34
CA ILE A 196 -16.92 -21.84 -7.25
C ILE A 196 -17.69 -22.78 -8.20
N ARG A 197 -18.92 -22.41 -8.60
CA ARG A 197 -19.73 -23.19 -9.56
C ARG A 197 -19.10 -23.28 -10.94
N VAL A 198 -18.26 -22.30 -11.32
CA VAL A 198 -17.49 -22.34 -12.58
C VAL A 198 -16.61 -23.58 -12.63
N MET A 199 -16.01 -23.97 -11.49
CA MET A 199 -15.17 -25.17 -11.42
C MET A 199 -16.01 -26.45 -11.28
N PHE A 200 -16.95 -26.48 -10.32
CA PHE A 200 -17.57 -27.74 -9.88
C PHE A 200 -18.90 -28.09 -10.56
N SER A 201 -19.69 -27.08 -10.95
CA SER A 201 -21.09 -27.25 -11.36
C SER A 201 -21.34 -26.93 -12.83
N GLY A 202 -20.33 -26.45 -13.56
CA GLY A 202 -20.46 -26.13 -14.99
C GLY A 202 -21.30 -24.88 -15.26
N GLU A 203 -20.89 -23.75 -14.67
CA GLU A 203 -21.57 -22.47 -14.86
C GLU A 203 -21.41 -21.95 -16.29
N THR A 204 -22.51 -21.63 -16.97
CA THR A 204 -22.52 -21.15 -18.36
C THR A 204 -22.65 -19.62 -18.47
N ASN A 205 -22.99 -18.94 -17.37
CA ASN A 205 -23.16 -17.49 -17.37
C ASN A 205 -21.80 -16.79 -17.51
N ILE A 206 -21.58 -16.15 -18.67
CA ILE A 206 -20.32 -15.49 -19.00
C ILE A 206 -19.87 -14.45 -17.98
N ARG A 207 -20.81 -13.75 -17.33
CA ARG A 207 -20.50 -12.77 -16.29
C ARG A 207 -19.86 -13.41 -15.06
N VAL A 208 -20.36 -14.58 -14.66
CA VAL A 208 -19.83 -15.34 -13.51
C VAL A 208 -18.47 -15.94 -13.87
N ILE A 209 -18.30 -16.42 -15.11
CA ILE A 209 -17.01 -16.92 -15.62
C ILE A 209 -15.95 -15.82 -15.61
N ILE A 210 -16.25 -14.64 -16.18
CA ILE A 210 -15.32 -13.49 -16.19
C ILE A 210 -14.95 -13.09 -14.76
N SER A 211 -15.96 -12.99 -13.88
CA SER A 211 -15.76 -12.63 -12.48
C SER A 211 -14.86 -13.66 -11.77
N PHE A 212 -15.03 -14.95 -12.06
CA PHE A 212 -14.20 -16.03 -11.52
C PHE A 212 -12.76 -15.91 -11.96
N LEU A 213 -12.50 -15.67 -13.26
CA LEU A 213 -11.14 -15.54 -13.78
C LEU A 213 -10.40 -14.34 -13.17
N VAL A 214 -11.08 -13.19 -13.04
CA VAL A 214 -10.52 -12.00 -12.39
C VAL A 214 -10.24 -12.27 -10.92
N ASN A 215 -11.20 -12.82 -10.17
CA ASN A 215 -11.03 -13.11 -8.75
C ASN A 215 -9.92 -14.16 -8.51
N PHE A 216 -9.83 -15.16 -9.38
CA PHE A 216 -8.78 -16.19 -9.34
C PHE A 216 -7.39 -15.61 -9.59
N ALA A 217 -7.24 -14.71 -10.56
CA ALA A 217 -5.97 -14.03 -10.81
C ALA A 217 -5.52 -13.16 -9.63
N ILE A 218 -6.46 -12.42 -9.01
CA ILE A 218 -6.20 -11.62 -7.80
C ILE A 218 -5.82 -12.53 -6.63
N PHE A 219 -6.56 -13.61 -6.40
CA PHE A 219 -6.28 -14.58 -5.35
C PHE A 219 -4.89 -15.22 -5.51
N LEU A 220 -4.54 -15.63 -6.73
CA LEU A 220 -3.21 -16.17 -7.01
C LEU A 220 -2.12 -15.12 -6.73
N SER A 221 -2.34 -13.86 -7.11
CA SER A 221 -1.40 -12.76 -6.86
C SER A 221 -1.19 -12.51 -5.36
N VAL A 222 -2.27 -12.50 -4.57
CA VAL A 222 -2.24 -12.39 -3.11
C VAL A 222 -1.45 -13.54 -2.48
N LEU A 223 -1.68 -14.77 -2.96
CA LEU A 223 -1.04 -15.97 -2.44
C LEU A 223 0.47 -15.97 -2.74
N LEU A 224 0.87 -15.60 -3.96
CA LEU A 224 2.28 -15.43 -4.33
C LEU A 224 2.97 -14.32 -3.53
N TYR A 225 2.26 -13.21 -3.26
CA TYR A 225 2.78 -12.14 -2.40
C TYR A 225 2.95 -12.62 -0.95
N PHE A 226 1.99 -13.36 -0.40
CA PHE A 226 2.12 -13.96 0.93
C PHE A 226 3.28 -14.95 1.02
N ALA A 227 3.48 -15.79 0.00
CA ALA A 227 4.62 -16.69 -0.09
C ALA A 227 5.97 -15.95 -0.01
N ASP A 228 6.09 -14.82 -0.73
CA ASP A 228 7.26 -13.95 -0.66
C ASP A 228 7.40 -13.25 0.70
N ALA A 229 6.30 -12.78 1.30
CA ALA A 229 6.30 -12.22 2.65
C ALA A 229 6.76 -13.24 3.71
N LEU A 230 6.24 -14.47 3.67
CA LEU A 230 6.59 -15.56 4.57
C LEU A 230 8.09 -15.84 4.60
N THR A 231 8.80 -15.62 3.50
CA THR A 231 10.26 -15.80 3.50
C THR A 231 10.96 -14.79 4.41
N HIS A 232 10.47 -13.55 4.50
CA HIS A 232 11.01 -12.57 5.45
C HIS A 232 10.76 -12.95 6.89
N TYR A 233 9.66 -13.63 7.21
CA TYR A 233 9.38 -14.03 8.58
C TYR A 233 10.53 -14.82 9.23
N PHE A 234 11.25 -15.64 8.45
CA PHE A 234 12.37 -16.46 8.95
C PHE A 234 13.73 -15.76 8.96
N PHE A 235 13.93 -14.72 8.15
CA PHE A 235 15.25 -14.06 7.98
C PHE A 235 15.29 -12.60 8.45
N ASP A 236 14.17 -11.88 8.34
CA ASP A 236 14.05 -10.44 8.64
C ASP A 236 12.60 -10.13 9.08
N LYS A 237 12.38 -10.22 10.40
CA LYS A 237 11.08 -10.02 11.04
C LYS A 237 10.54 -8.60 10.81
N GLU A 238 11.38 -7.59 10.63
CA GLU A 238 10.93 -6.21 10.42
C GLU A 238 10.39 -6.00 9.01
N LYS A 239 11.12 -6.52 8.01
CA LYS A 239 10.66 -6.47 6.62
C LYS A 239 9.42 -7.35 6.40
N PHE A 240 9.26 -8.43 7.16
CA PHE A 240 8.02 -9.21 7.20
C PHE A 240 6.82 -8.37 7.62
N ILE A 241 6.93 -7.61 8.72
CA ILE A 241 5.85 -6.74 9.22
C ILE A 241 5.44 -5.71 8.16
N ASN A 242 6.41 -5.13 7.44
CA ASN A 242 6.10 -4.17 6.38
C ASN A 242 5.42 -4.82 5.17
N LYS A 243 5.79 -6.04 4.79
CA LYS A 243 5.07 -6.78 3.74
C LYS A 243 3.67 -7.21 4.17
N SER A 244 3.49 -7.64 5.43
CA SER A 244 2.16 -7.95 5.97
C SER A 244 1.20 -6.76 5.85
N LYS A 245 1.65 -5.53 6.15
CA LYS A 245 0.84 -4.32 5.90
C LYS A 245 0.31 -4.23 4.47
N THR A 246 1.19 -4.43 3.49
CA THR A 246 0.81 -4.39 2.07
C THR A 246 -0.14 -5.53 1.70
N LEU A 247 0.06 -6.74 2.25
CA LEU A 247 -0.83 -7.88 2.03
C LEU A 247 -2.25 -7.58 2.56
N ILE A 248 -2.36 -7.07 3.78
CA ILE A 248 -3.64 -6.73 4.42
C ILE A 248 -4.36 -5.61 3.65
N THR A 249 -3.64 -4.58 3.20
CA THR A 249 -4.27 -3.50 2.39
C THR A 249 -4.73 -4.01 1.03
N THR A 250 -3.97 -4.89 0.39
CA THR A 250 -4.30 -5.43 -0.94
C THR A 250 -5.51 -6.36 -0.86
N THR A 251 -5.55 -7.26 0.13
CA THR A 251 -6.68 -8.17 0.35
C THR A 251 -7.96 -7.42 0.75
N PHE A 252 -7.86 -6.39 1.59
CA PHE A 252 -9.00 -5.54 1.93
C PHE A 252 -9.53 -4.81 0.68
N SER A 253 -8.66 -4.19 -0.10
CA SER A 253 -9.06 -3.48 -1.34
C SER A 253 -9.72 -4.43 -2.34
N ALA A 254 -9.19 -5.63 -2.52
CA ALA A 254 -9.79 -6.65 -3.37
C ALA A 254 -11.18 -7.07 -2.89
N SER A 255 -11.40 -7.20 -1.57
CA SER A 255 -12.71 -7.52 -1.01
C SER A 255 -13.74 -6.39 -1.19
N VAL A 256 -13.30 -5.12 -1.14
CA VAL A 256 -14.14 -3.96 -1.46
C VAL A 256 -14.52 -3.97 -2.93
N ILE A 257 -13.60 -4.26 -3.84
CA ILE A 257 -13.89 -4.38 -5.29
C ILE A 257 -14.91 -5.50 -5.55
N PHE A 258 -14.77 -6.64 -4.86
CA PHE A 258 -15.75 -7.73 -4.95
C PHE A 258 -17.15 -7.29 -4.51
N PHE A 259 -17.26 -6.59 -3.36
CA PHE A 259 -18.51 -6.03 -2.88
C PHE A 259 -19.13 -5.04 -3.90
N LEU A 260 -18.35 -4.08 -4.38
CA LEU A 260 -18.80 -3.08 -5.36
C LEU A 260 -19.26 -3.73 -6.67
N THR A 261 -18.59 -4.80 -7.10
CA THR A 261 -18.98 -5.56 -8.30
C THR A 261 -20.30 -6.28 -8.09
N GLY A 262 -20.52 -6.88 -6.91
CA GLY A 262 -21.80 -7.50 -6.55
C GLY A 262 -22.95 -6.51 -6.53
N LEU A 263 -22.73 -5.32 -5.95
CA LEU A 263 -23.72 -4.24 -5.90
C LEU A 263 -24.00 -3.65 -7.29
N ALA A 264 -22.98 -3.45 -8.12
CA ALA A 264 -23.17 -2.99 -9.49
C ALA A 264 -23.97 -4.00 -10.33
N MET A 265 -23.71 -5.30 -10.14
CA MET A 265 -24.47 -6.38 -10.79
C MET A 265 -25.91 -6.43 -10.30
N ASP A 266 -26.14 -6.25 -9.00
CA ASP A 266 -27.47 -6.21 -8.40
C ASP A 266 -28.33 -5.11 -9.04
N ILE A 267 -27.82 -3.88 -9.10
CA ILE A 267 -28.49 -2.74 -9.73
C ILE A 267 -28.73 -3.01 -11.21
N TYR A 268 -27.68 -3.40 -11.95
CA TYR A 268 -27.77 -3.59 -13.40
C TYR A 268 -28.78 -4.69 -13.78
N LEU A 269 -28.76 -5.82 -13.07
CA LEU A 269 -29.63 -6.95 -13.36
C LEU A 269 -31.07 -6.68 -12.92
N THR A 270 -31.28 -6.01 -11.80
CA THR A 270 -32.62 -5.61 -11.35
C THR A 270 -33.30 -4.72 -12.41
N ILE A 271 -32.58 -3.73 -12.94
CA ILE A 271 -33.09 -2.85 -14.00
C ILE A 271 -33.30 -3.62 -15.32
N SER A 272 -32.35 -4.47 -15.71
CA SER A 272 -32.38 -5.12 -17.02
C SER A 272 -33.38 -6.28 -17.12
N LEU A 273 -33.57 -7.02 -16.02
CA LEU A 273 -34.41 -8.22 -15.99
C LEU A 273 -35.78 -7.98 -15.34
N ASN A 274 -36.00 -6.79 -14.74
CA ASN A 274 -37.21 -6.45 -13.99
C ASN A 274 -37.58 -7.51 -12.94
N THR A 275 -36.57 -8.13 -12.31
CA THR A 275 -36.71 -9.15 -11.27
C THR A 275 -35.90 -8.74 -10.05
N VAL A 276 -36.32 -9.17 -8.86
CA VAL A 276 -35.61 -8.86 -7.61
C VAL A 276 -34.33 -9.68 -7.56
N VAL A 277 -33.20 -8.99 -7.77
CA VAL A 277 -31.87 -9.52 -7.50
C VAL A 277 -31.47 -9.09 -6.09
N GLN A 278 -30.65 -9.91 -5.44
CA GLN A 278 -30.06 -9.58 -4.15
C GLN A 278 -28.58 -9.90 -4.16
N THR A 279 -27.77 -9.11 -3.47
CA THR A 279 -26.34 -9.39 -3.28
C THR A 279 -25.97 -9.53 -1.81
N VAL A 280 -25.14 -10.53 -1.52
CA VAL A 280 -24.48 -10.73 -0.22
C VAL A 280 -22.97 -10.56 -0.32
N ALA A 281 -22.50 -9.91 -1.40
CA ALA A 281 -21.08 -9.71 -1.68
C ALA A 281 -20.35 -8.82 -0.67
N PHE A 282 -21.06 -8.21 0.29
CA PHE A 282 -20.47 -7.45 1.40
C PHE A 282 -19.81 -8.32 2.47
N ILE A 283 -20.15 -9.61 2.56
CA ILE A 283 -19.66 -10.50 3.64
C ILE A 283 -18.12 -10.61 3.66
N PRO A 284 -17.39 -10.85 2.54
CA PRO A 284 -15.93 -10.90 2.56
C PRO A 284 -15.30 -9.59 3.03
N MET A 285 -15.88 -8.45 2.64
CA MET A 285 -15.44 -7.14 3.08
C MET A 285 -15.61 -6.98 4.60
N LEU A 286 -16.76 -7.38 5.18
CA LEU A 286 -16.99 -7.32 6.62
C LEU A 286 -15.99 -8.21 7.40
N LEU A 287 -15.71 -9.42 6.90
CA LEU A 287 -14.68 -10.28 7.49
C LEU A 287 -13.31 -9.60 7.45
N MET A 288 -12.96 -8.96 6.33
CA MET A 288 -11.71 -8.24 6.18
C MET A 288 -11.63 -7.00 7.07
N ILE A 289 -12.72 -6.31 7.39
CA ILE A 289 -12.72 -5.19 8.36
C ILE A 289 -12.24 -5.67 9.73
N ILE A 290 -12.72 -6.83 10.20
CA ILE A 290 -12.29 -7.43 11.47
C ILE A 290 -10.78 -7.71 11.44
N VAL A 291 -10.29 -8.27 10.34
CA VAL A 291 -8.87 -8.57 10.14
C VAL A 291 -8.02 -7.29 10.12
N VAL A 292 -8.45 -6.26 9.40
CA VAL A 292 -7.76 -4.97 9.30
C VAL A 292 -7.65 -4.29 10.66
N PHE A 293 -8.72 -4.30 11.47
CA PHE A 293 -8.70 -3.76 12.82
C PHE A 293 -7.78 -4.56 13.75
N ALA A 294 -7.87 -5.89 13.74
CA ALA A 294 -6.97 -6.74 14.54
C ALA A 294 -5.50 -6.48 14.20
N HIS A 295 -5.19 -6.38 12.91
CA HIS A 295 -3.86 -6.05 12.41
C HIS A 295 -3.39 -4.65 12.84
N ALA A 296 -4.26 -3.64 12.73
CA ALA A 296 -3.95 -2.27 13.12
C ALA A 296 -3.64 -2.13 14.61
N ILE A 297 -4.44 -2.76 15.47
CA ILE A 297 -4.24 -2.77 16.94
C ILE A 297 -2.86 -3.32 17.29
N LEU A 298 -2.45 -4.42 16.66
CA LEU A 298 -1.17 -5.04 16.93
C LEU A 298 0.00 -4.15 16.49
N ILE A 299 -0.06 -3.56 15.30
CA ILE A 299 0.95 -2.62 14.83
C ILE A 299 1.07 -1.43 15.78
N GLY A 300 -0.07 -0.86 16.20
CA GLY A 300 -0.10 0.26 17.13
C GLY A 300 0.54 -0.06 18.50
N LYS A 301 0.30 -1.27 19.02
CA LYS A 301 0.89 -1.74 20.29
C LYS A 301 2.42 -1.88 20.20
N ASN A 302 2.92 -2.52 19.14
CA ASN A 302 4.36 -2.79 19.03
C ASN A 302 5.18 -1.56 18.63
N GLY A 303 4.59 -0.63 17.84
CA GLY A 303 5.21 0.68 17.58
C GLY A 303 5.49 1.46 18.87
N SER A 304 4.57 1.37 19.84
CA SER A 304 4.73 1.93 21.20
C SER A 304 5.91 1.32 21.96
N GLN A 305 6.10 0.00 21.83
CA GLN A 305 7.04 -0.77 22.64
C GLN A 305 8.49 -0.64 22.13
N LYS A 306 8.69 -0.62 20.80
CA LYS A 306 10.00 -0.32 20.17
C LYS A 306 10.47 1.13 20.42
N GLN A 307 9.55 2.08 20.63
CA GLN A 307 9.89 3.47 20.94
C GLN A 307 10.39 3.64 22.38
N LEU A 308 9.74 2.96 23.34
CA LEU A 308 10.17 2.92 24.75
C LEU A 308 11.55 2.27 24.93
N SER A 309 11.89 1.25 24.13
CA SER A 309 13.21 0.59 24.20
C SER A 309 14.35 1.40 23.58
N ASN A 310 14.06 2.26 22.60
CA ASN A 310 15.08 3.01 21.84
C ASN A 310 15.39 4.41 22.42
N GLY A 311 14.84 4.77 23.58
CA GLY A 311 15.15 6.03 24.27
C GLY A 311 14.84 7.31 23.47
N ARG A 312 14.11 7.22 22.35
CA ARG A 312 13.67 8.39 21.58
C ARG A 312 12.43 8.99 22.24
N HIS A 313 12.46 10.30 22.47
CA HIS A 313 11.36 11.06 23.04
C HIS A 313 10.02 10.74 22.37
N GLU A 314 8.97 10.73 23.21
CA GLU A 314 7.58 10.43 22.84
C GLU A 314 7.12 11.32 21.67
N ILE A 315 6.93 10.74 20.48
CA ILE A 315 6.08 11.38 19.48
C ILE A 315 4.68 11.44 20.10
N LYS A 316 4.24 12.65 20.46
CA LYS A 316 2.91 12.94 21.01
C LYS A 316 1.87 12.28 20.10
N TYR A 317 1.27 11.18 20.55
CA TYR A 317 0.27 10.46 19.76
C TYR A 317 -0.83 11.40 19.27
N SER A 318 -1.37 11.13 18.09
CA SER A 318 -2.56 11.84 17.60
C SER A 318 -3.64 11.73 18.67
N LYS A 319 -4.17 12.88 19.11
CA LYS A 319 -5.29 12.92 20.04
C LYS A 319 -6.43 12.08 19.46
N ILE A 320 -7.22 11.44 20.30
CA ILE A 320 -8.43 10.73 19.85
C ILE A 320 -9.50 11.71 19.32
N GLU A 321 -9.38 12.98 19.67
CA GLU A 321 -10.32 14.05 19.38
C GLU A 321 -10.69 14.18 17.88
N PRO A 322 -9.74 14.23 16.91
CA PRO A 322 -10.10 14.30 15.49
C PRO A 322 -10.83 13.05 14.97
N LEU A 323 -10.57 11.87 15.56
CA LEU A 323 -11.32 10.65 15.22
C LEU A 323 -12.78 10.75 15.69
N LEU A 324 -13.01 11.29 16.89
CA LEU A 324 -14.36 11.47 17.44
C LEU A 324 -15.19 12.40 16.56
N TYR A 325 -14.59 13.46 16.00
CA TYR A 325 -15.30 14.33 15.05
C TYR A 325 -15.70 13.60 13.76
N VAL A 326 -14.83 12.75 13.21
CA VAL A 326 -15.18 11.93 12.04
C VAL A 326 -16.30 10.94 12.38
N ILE A 327 -16.24 10.28 13.54
CA ILE A 327 -17.31 9.38 14.00
C ILE A 327 -18.63 10.14 14.13
N LEU A 328 -18.60 11.34 14.73
CA LEU A 328 -19.78 12.17 14.91
C LEU A 328 -20.37 12.63 13.57
N LEU A 329 -19.53 13.10 12.63
CA LEU A 329 -19.98 13.45 11.28
C LEU A 329 -20.57 12.26 10.55
N THR A 330 -19.96 11.09 10.66
CA THR A 330 -20.51 9.84 10.09
C THR A 330 -21.81 9.41 10.77
N ALA A 331 -21.97 9.65 12.07
CA ALA A 331 -23.26 9.43 12.72
C ALA A 331 -24.33 10.38 12.17
N ILE A 332 -24.01 11.67 11.98
CA ILE A 332 -24.93 12.65 11.39
C ILE A 332 -25.33 12.24 9.97
N THR A 333 -24.38 11.81 9.13
CA THR A 333 -24.68 11.40 7.74
C THR A 333 -25.56 10.16 7.66
N VAL A 334 -25.36 9.19 8.54
CA VAL A 334 -26.21 8.00 8.61
C VAL A 334 -27.58 8.32 9.20
N LEU A 335 -27.64 9.11 10.27
CA LEU A 335 -28.91 9.54 10.90
C LEU A 335 -29.77 10.41 9.96
N MET A 336 -29.17 11.09 8.98
CA MET A 336 -29.88 11.82 7.94
C MET A 336 -30.87 10.92 7.16
N LEU A 337 -30.66 9.59 7.10
CA LEU A 337 -31.62 8.67 6.49
C LEU A 337 -32.98 8.63 7.21
N LEU A 338 -33.03 8.98 8.50
CA LEU A 338 -34.26 9.02 9.29
C LEU A 338 -35.04 10.32 9.07
N LEU A 339 -34.43 11.34 8.47
CA LEU A 339 -35.09 12.61 8.19
C LEU A 339 -35.90 12.52 6.89
N PRO A 340 -37.07 13.18 6.81
CA PRO A 340 -37.77 13.41 5.55
C PRO A 340 -36.87 14.18 4.58
N ILE A 341 -36.39 13.50 3.55
CA ILE A 341 -35.59 14.13 2.49
C ILE A 341 -36.51 14.91 1.57
N VAL A 342 -37.71 14.37 1.30
CA VAL A 342 -38.75 15.03 0.52
C VAL A 342 -40.04 15.03 1.34
N LYS A 343 -40.52 16.23 1.69
CA LYS A 343 -41.79 16.45 2.37
C LYS A 343 -42.72 17.20 1.44
N ILE A 344 -43.91 16.66 1.23
CA ILE A 344 -44.93 17.21 0.33
C ILE A 344 -46.17 17.54 1.15
N ASP A 345 -46.45 18.83 1.32
CA ASP A 345 -47.67 19.31 1.94
C ASP A 345 -48.66 19.70 0.83
N ILE A 346 -49.83 19.06 0.81
CA ILE A 346 -50.88 19.27 -0.19
C ILE A 346 -52.04 20.01 0.48
N ILE A 347 -52.35 21.19 -0.05
CA ILE A 347 -53.36 22.08 0.49
C ILE A 347 -54.59 22.01 -0.41
N PHE A 348 -55.70 21.54 0.17
CA PHE A 348 -56.99 21.46 -0.50
C PHE A 348 -58.08 22.13 0.35
N GLY A 349 -58.48 23.35 -0.04
CA GLY A 349 -59.43 24.14 0.75
C GLY A 349 -58.91 24.40 2.17
N SER A 350 -59.55 23.81 3.18
CA SER A 350 -59.16 23.91 4.60
C SER A 350 -58.40 22.69 5.13
N PHE A 351 -58.16 21.67 4.31
CA PHE A 351 -57.49 20.44 4.71
C PHE A 351 -56.08 20.38 4.14
N THR A 352 -55.11 20.04 4.98
CA THR A 352 -53.72 19.83 4.60
C THR A 352 -53.36 18.36 4.83
N ASN A 353 -53.01 17.65 3.75
CA ASN A 353 -52.44 16.30 3.83
C ASN A 353 -50.94 16.36 3.57
N PHE A 354 -50.19 15.45 4.18
CA PHE A 354 -48.73 15.42 4.08
C PHE A 354 -48.24 14.04 3.63
N VAL A 355 -47.18 14.03 2.83
CA VAL A 355 -46.43 12.82 2.45
C VAL A 355 -44.96 13.09 2.76
N ASP A 356 -44.42 12.34 3.72
CA ASP A 356 -43.03 12.44 4.15
C ASP A 356 -42.25 11.22 3.63
N LEU A 357 -41.27 11.46 2.77
CA LEU A 357 -40.36 10.44 2.25
C LEU A 357 -39.02 10.54 2.97
N THR A 358 -38.77 9.61 3.88
CA THR A 358 -37.46 9.50 4.54
C THR A 358 -36.43 8.86 3.60
N GLY A 359 -35.14 9.00 3.94
CA GLY A 359 -34.08 8.28 3.21
C GLY A 359 -34.27 6.77 3.23
N PHE A 360 -34.84 6.20 4.30
CA PHE A 360 -35.20 4.79 4.35
C PHE A 360 -36.35 4.42 3.40
N ASP A 361 -37.40 5.25 3.34
CA ASP A 361 -38.53 5.00 2.43
C ASP A 361 -38.09 5.09 0.97
N ILE A 362 -37.25 6.07 0.64
CA ILE A 362 -36.65 6.23 -0.69
C ILE A 362 -35.81 5.00 -1.07
N LEU A 363 -35.04 4.43 -0.13
CA LEU A 363 -34.24 3.23 -0.37
C LEU A 363 -35.07 1.94 -0.44
N ARG A 364 -36.17 1.85 0.31
CA ARG A 364 -37.06 0.67 0.33
C ARG A 364 -37.92 0.60 -0.93
N ASP A 365 -38.52 1.72 -1.30
CA ASP A 365 -39.57 1.80 -2.32
C ASP A 365 -39.02 2.30 -3.68
N TYR A 366 -37.68 2.35 -3.86
CA TYR A 366 -37.00 2.95 -5.02
C TYR A 366 -37.47 2.42 -6.39
N LEU A 367 -37.90 1.16 -6.49
CA LEU A 367 -38.41 0.58 -7.73
C LEU A 367 -39.75 1.19 -8.16
N SER A 368 -40.59 1.57 -7.20
CA SER A 368 -41.91 2.17 -7.44
C SER A 368 -41.85 3.68 -7.61
N LEU A 369 -40.75 4.31 -7.19
CA LEU A 369 -40.53 5.75 -7.29
C LEU A 369 -40.00 6.16 -8.67
N ASP A 370 -40.23 7.42 -9.02
CA ASP A 370 -39.82 8.01 -10.30
C ASP A 370 -38.31 8.11 -10.51
N PRO A 371 -37.85 8.28 -11.77
CA PRO A 371 -36.43 8.39 -12.11
C PRO A 371 -35.67 9.44 -11.28
N GLY A 372 -36.31 10.57 -10.94
CA GLY A 372 -35.72 11.60 -10.08
C GLY A 372 -35.45 11.11 -8.64
N TYR A 373 -36.36 10.34 -8.06
CA TYR A 373 -36.21 9.77 -6.71
C TYR A 373 -35.25 8.56 -6.71
N ARG A 374 -35.21 7.78 -7.79
CA ARG A 374 -34.21 6.72 -7.99
C ARG A 374 -32.78 7.27 -8.01
N LEU A 375 -32.58 8.46 -8.55
CA LEU A 375 -31.29 9.14 -8.52
C LEU A 375 -30.89 9.50 -7.08
N ILE A 376 -31.82 9.97 -6.25
CA ILE A 376 -31.56 10.19 -4.81
C ILE A 376 -31.20 8.86 -4.13
N ALA A 377 -31.96 7.80 -4.36
CA ALA A 377 -31.68 6.48 -3.80
C ALA A 377 -30.25 6.01 -4.14
N PHE A 378 -29.81 6.21 -5.39
CA PHE A 378 -28.44 5.94 -5.80
C PHE A 378 -27.40 6.79 -5.05
N ILE A 379 -27.63 8.10 -4.93
CA ILE A 379 -26.76 9.00 -4.14
C ILE A 379 -26.66 8.53 -2.68
N LEU A 380 -27.77 8.12 -2.07
CA LEU A 380 -27.80 7.61 -0.69
C LEU A 380 -27.00 6.32 -0.54
N VAL A 381 -27.07 5.39 -1.50
CA VAL A 381 -26.24 4.17 -1.49
C VAL A 381 -24.76 4.51 -1.61
N VAL A 382 -24.39 5.39 -2.55
CA VAL A 382 -22.99 5.81 -2.73
C VAL A 382 -22.47 6.51 -1.46
N MET A 383 -23.28 7.39 -0.87
CA MET A 383 -22.98 8.05 0.41
C MET A 383 -22.65 7.03 1.50
N LEU A 384 -23.52 6.05 1.74
CA LEU A 384 -23.34 5.05 2.81
C LEU A 384 -22.05 4.25 2.64
N ILE A 385 -21.75 3.85 1.41
CA ILE A 385 -20.53 3.08 1.11
C ILE A 385 -19.29 3.96 1.30
N SER A 386 -19.28 5.15 0.72
CA SER A 386 -18.12 6.05 0.79
C SER A 386 -17.83 6.49 2.22
N VAL A 387 -18.85 6.90 2.96
CA VAL A 387 -18.72 7.33 4.36
C VAL A 387 -18.30 6.15 5.25
N GLY A 388 -18.92 4.98 5.08
CA GLY A 388 -18.59 3.77 5.84
C GLY A 388 -17.13 3.32 5.64
N LEU A 389 -16.66 3.29 4.39
CA LEU A 389 -15.26 2.95 4.08
C LEU A 389 -14.29 4.00 4.64
N CYS A 390 -14.62 5.29 4.54
CA CYS A 390 -13.80 6.36 5.13
C CYS A 390 -13.68 6.22 6.65
N LEU A 391 -14.76 5.86 7.33
CA LEU A 391 -14.74 5.61 8.77
C LEU A 391 -13.83 4.42 9.13
N VAL A 392 -13.94 3.31 8.40
CA VAL A 392 -13.07 2.14 8.60
C VAL A 392 -11.60 2.52 8.43
N VAL A 393 -11.25 3.28 7.39
CA VAL A 393 -9.87 3.73 7.13
C VAL A 393 -9.39 4.69 8.21
N ALA A 394 -10.22 5.62 8.68
CA ALA A 394 -9.89 6.56 9.76
C ALA A 394 -9.61 5.83 11.09
N VAL A 395 -10.48 4.90 11.48
CA VAL A 395 -10.30 4.07 12.68
C VAL A 395 -9.04 3.22 12.57
N THR A 396 -8.83 2.55 11.44
CA THR A 396 -7.63 1.74 11.17
C THR A 396 -6.35 2.56 11.27
N SER A 397 -6.37 3.78 10.71
CA SER A 397 -5.25 4.71 10.74
C SER A 397 -4.90 5.16 12.16
N TYR A 398 -5.92 5.45 12.98
CA TYR A 398 -5.75 5.78 14.39
C TYR A 398 -5.16 4.60 15.17
N LEU A 399 -5.76 3.40 15.05
CA LEU A 399 -5.34 2.20 15.76
C LEU A 399 -3.90 1.78 15.42
N SER A 400 -3.50 1.95 14.16
CA SER A 400 -2.14 1.66 13.71
C SER A 400 -1.12 2.77 14.03
N LYS A 401 -1.55 3.88 14.64
CA LYS A 401 -0.73 5.08 14.91
C LYS A 401 -0.03 5.59 13.65
N TYR A 402 -0.78 5.67 12.56
CA TYR A 402 -0.24 6.04 11.26
C TYR A 402 0.22 7.51 11.23
N LYS A 403 1.37 7.77 10.58
CA LYS A 403 1.98 9.11 10.56
C LYS A 403 1.10 10.18 9.90
N ARG A 404 0.35 9.83 8.85
CA ARG A 404 -0.53 10.77 8.12
C ARG A 404 -1.99 10.63 8.54
N PHE A 405 -2.23 10.38 9.82
CA PHE A 405 -3.59 10.22 10.37
C PHE A 405 -4.46 11.46 10.13
N ASN A 406 -3.95 12.68 10.33
CA ASN A 406 -4.79 13.87 10.17
C ASN A 406 -5.17 14.12 8.71
N SER A 407 -4.33 13.76 7.74
CA SER A 407 -4.69 13.83 6.32
C SER A 407 -5.87 12.91 5.98
N ILE A 408 -5.94 11.72 6.60
CA ILE A 408 -7.08 10.80 6.47
C ILE A 408 -8.33 11.39 7.13
N VAL A 409 -8.19 12.04 8.29
CA VAL A 409 -9.29 12.74 8.96
C VAL A 409 -9.83 13.89 8.11
N LYS A 410 -8.98 14.69 7.49
CA LYS A 410 -9.37 15.77 6.55
C LYS A 410 -10.18 15.20 5.39
N PHE A 411 -9.67 14.14 4.77
CA PHE A 411 -10.35 13.47 3.66
C PHE A 411 -11.72 12.92 4.08
N ALA A 412 -11.79 12.16 5.18
CA ALA A 412 -13.05 11.61 5.69
C ALA A 412 -14.05 12.71 6.07
N THR A 413 -13.60 13.80 6.67
CA THR A 413 -14.42 14.97 7.00
C THR A 413 -15.01 15.58 5.73
N GLY A 414 -14.18 15.81 4.71
CA GLY A 414 -14.62 16.35 3.43
C GLY A 414 -15.66 15.47 2.74
N VAL A 415 -15.46 14.14 2.73
CA VAL A 415 -16.42 13.18 2.17
C VAL A 415 -17.76 13.22 2.90
N ASN A 416 -17.77 13.24 4.24
CA ASN A 416 -19.01 13.33 5.01
C ASN A 416 -19.77 14.64 4.71
N VAL A 417 -19.09 15.79 4.77
CA VAL A 417 -19.71 17.10 4.51
C VAL A 417 -20.24 17.19 3.09
N PHE A 418 -19.50 16.67 2.10
CA PHE A 418 -19.92 16.64 0.70
C PHE A 418 -21.25 15.91 0.51
N PHE A 419 -21.41 14.71 1.08
CA PHE A 419 -22.66 13.95 0.94
C PHE A 419 -23.83 14.57 1.70
N ILE A 420 -23.60 15.10 2.92
CA ILE A 420 -24.64 15.83 3.66
C ILE A 420 -25.14 17.00 2.82
N PHE A 421 -24.22 17.77 2.24
CA PHE A 421 -24.54 18.91 1.39
C PHE A 421 -25.35 18.50 0.16
N ILE A 422 -24.90 17.48 -0.57
CA ILE A 422 -25.62 16.99 -1.77
C ILE A 422 -27.03 16.54 -1.44
N VAL A 423 -27.22 15.74 -0.39
CA VAL A 423 -28.55 15.21 -0.03
C VAL A 423 -29.44 16.32 0.52
N SER A 424 -28.88 17.28 1.27
CA SER A 424 -29.64 18.44 1.75
C SER A 424 -30.13 19.32 0.60
N ILE A 425 -29.33 19.48 -0.45
CA ILE A 425 -29.71 20.25 -1.64
C ILE A 425 -30.64 19.46 -2.56
N SER A 426 -30.52 18.13 -2.63
CA SER A 426 -31.37 17.32 -3.51
C SER A 426 -32.84 17.43 -3.14
N GLY A 427 -33.20 17.69 -1.88
CA GLY A 427 -34.58 18.01 -1.49
C GLY A 427 -35.12 19.31 -2.13
N TYR A 428 -34.28 20.34 -2.27
CA TYR A 428 -34.65 21.61 -2.92
C TYR A 428 -34.78 21.50 -4.44
N TYR A 429 -34.08 20.56 -5.08
CA TYR A 429 -34.24 20.31 -6.51
C TYR A 429 -35.69 19.99 -6.88
N PHE A 430 -36.42 19.23 -6.06
CA PHE A 430 -37.84 18.92 -6.27
C PHE A 430 -38.74 20.14 -6.10
N GLN A 431 -38.36 21.09 -5.23
CA GLN A 431 -39.08 22.36 -5.07
C GLN A 431 -38.97 23.26 -6.31
N ILE A 432 -37.83 23.21 -7.02
CA ILE A 432 -37.58 24.00 -8.23
C ILE A 432 -38.25 23.37 -9.46
N ALA A 433 -38.41 22.04 -9.48
CA ALA A 433 -39.09 21.30 -10.55
C ALA A 433 -40.64 21.42 -10.53
N LYS A 434 -41.20 22.41 -9.81
CA LYS A 434 -42.64 22.64 -9.54
C LYS A 434 -43.51 22.69 -10.80
N GLU A 435 -42.97 23.07 -11.96
CA GLU A 435 -43.74 23.23 -13.20
C GLU A 435 -43.79 22.00 -14.11
N ILE A 436 -43.01 20.94 -13.85
CA ILE A 436 -42.82 19.87 -14.85
C ILE A 436 -43.72 18.65 -14.59
N ASN A 437 -44.28 18.45 -13.38
CA ASN A 437 -44.75 17.12 -12.99
C ASN A 437 -45.90 17.03 -11.96
N GLU A 438 -46.95 17.83 -12.13
CA GLU A 438 -48.18 17.72 -11.32
C GLU A 438 -48.80 16.30 -11.37
N VAL A 439 -48.75 15.65 -12.54
CA VAL A 439 -49.18 14.25 -12.76
C VAL A 439 -48.37 13.26 -11.91
N LEU A 440 -47.08 13.52 -11.72
CA LEU A 440 -46.19 12.61 -11.01
C LEU A 440 -46.29 12.72 -9.49
N ILE A 441 -46.60 13.91 -8.99
CA ILE A 441 -46.92 14.10 -7.57
C ILE A 441 -48.24 13.39 -7.25
N LEU A 442 -49.24 13.45 -8.13
CA LEU A 442 -50.51 12.74 -7.98
C LEU A 442 -50.33 11.22 -7.86
N ASP A 443 -49.43 10.61 -8.63
CA ASP A 443 -49.15 9.17 -8.57
C ASP A 443 -48.49 8.76 -7.24
N ILE A 444 -47.55 9.54 -6.72
CA ILE A 444 -46.91 9.30 -5.41
C ILE A 444 -47.94 9.43 -4.28
N VAL A 445 -48.77 10.45 -4.33
CA VAL A 445 -49.77 10.76 -3.30
C VAL A 445 -50.85 9.69 -3.24
N ASN A 446 -51.31 9.21 -4.40
CA ASN A 446 -52.20 8.06 -4.49
C ASN A 446 -51.53 6.76 -3.99
N PHE A 447 -50.25 6.52 -4.32
CA PHE A 447 -49.50 5.34 -3.87
C PHE A 447 -49.38 5.29 -2.33
N TYR A 448 -49.14 6.42 -1.67
CA TYR A 448 -49.10 6.53 -0.22
C TYR A 448 -50.48 6.70 0.45
N GLY A 449 -51.58 6.49 -0.30
CA GLY A 449 -52.94 6.33 0.25
C GLY A 449 -53.76 7.62 0.38
N VAL A 450 -53.30 8.74 -0.19
CA VAL A 450 -54.04 9.99 -0.22
C VAL A 450 -54.79 10.09 -1.55
N SER A 451 -56.10 9.85 -1.53
CA SER A 451 -56.95 9.97 -2.73
C SER A 451 -57.43 11.41 -2.90
N LEU A 452 -56.93 12.09 -3.93
CA LEU A 452 -57.33 13.46 -4.27
C LEU A 452 -58.64 13.46 -5.09
N PRO A 453 -59.64 14.30 -4.77
CA PRO A 453 -60.86 14.41 -5.56
C PRO A 453 -60.56 14.96 -6.97
N ASN A 454 -61.07 14.29 -8.01
CA ASN A 454 -60.89 14.74 -9.40
C ASN A 454 -61.52 16.12 -9.62
N GLY A 455 -60.74 17.09 -10.12
CA GLY A 455 -61.25 18.34 -10.69
C GLY A 455 -61.24 19.58 -9.78
N ILE A 456 -60.38 19.65 -8.76
CA ILE A 456 -60.21 20.84 -7.90
C ILE A 456 -58.72 21.21 -7.86
N ASP A 457 -58.39 22.49 -8.05
CA ASP A 457 -57.03 23.03 -7.96
C ASP A 457 -56.45 22.78 -6.55
N PHE A 458 -55.31 22.11 -6.48
CA PHE A 458 -54.55 21.88 -5.24
C PHE A 458 -53.22 22.63 -5.32
N ASP A 459 -52.83 23.31 -4.24
CA ASP A 459 -51.48 23.89 -4.13
C ASP A 459 -50.62 22.95 -3.28
N TYR A 460 -49.34 22.84 -3.62
CA TYR A 460 -48.42 21.96 -2.91
C TYR A 460 -47.10 22.66 -2.62
N VAL A 461 -46.55 22.36 -1.43
CA VAL A 461 -45.27 22.88 -0.95
C VAL A 461 -44.32 21.71 -0.71
N ILE A 462 -43.15 21.77 -1.34
CA ILE A 462 -42.08 20.79 -1.15
C ILE A 462 -41.03 21.37 -0.22
N SER A 463 -40.68 20.64 0.84
CA SER A 463 -39.66 21.00 1.82
C SER A 463 -38.73 19.82 2.15
N THR A 464 -37.63 20.08 2.87
CA THR A 464 -36.66 19.06 3.26
C THR A 464 -36.14 19.29 4.67
N ASP A 465 -36.18 18.25 5.50
CA ASP A 465 -35.63 18.27 6.86
C ASP A 465 -34.13 17.90 6.88
N ALA A 466 -33.58 17.46 5.75
CA ALA A 466 -32.15 17.14 5.62
C ALA A 466 -31.24 18.35 5.95
N ILE A 467 -31.76 19.58 5.84
CA ILE A 467 -31.03 20.81 6.18
C ILE A 467 -30.62 20.87 7.66
N TYR A 468 -31.34 20.20 8.57
CA TYR A 468 -30.95 20.11 9.97
C TYR A 468 -29.65 19.31 10.15
N ALA A 469 -29.44 18.27 9.33
CA ALA A 469 -28.18 17.52 9.32
C ALA A 469 -27.02 18.37 8.80
N LEU A 470 -27.28 19.27 7.84
CA LEU A 470 -26.29 20.24 7.37
C LEU A 470 -25.89 21.23 8.48
N PHE A 471 -26.85 21.80 9.21
CA PHE A 471 -26.53 22.68 10.35
C PHE A 471 -25.72 21.97 11.43
N ALA A 472 -26.08 20.72 11.77
CA ALA A 472 -25.31 19.91 12.71
C ALA A 472 -23.88 19.65 12.21
N ALA A 473 -23.70 19.32 10.93
CA ALA A 473 -22.39 19.09 10.34
C ALA A 473 -21.51 20.34 10.32
N VAL A 474 -22.09 21.50 9.99
CA VAL A 474 -21.40 22.80 10.03
C VAL A 474 -20.98 23.14 11.45
N ALA A 475 -21.83 22.90 12.45
CA ALA A 475 -21.47 23.12 13.86
C ALA A 475 -20.26 22.26 14.28
N VAL A 476 -20.22 20.98 13.89
CA VAL A 476 -19.06 20.11 14.14
C VAL A 476 -17.82 20.62 13.43
N LEU A 477 -17.95 21.08 12.17
CA LEU A 477 -16.83 21.60 11.39
C LEU A 477 -16.26 22.90 11.99
N ILE A 478 -17.11 23.83 12.43
CA ILE A 478 -16.69 25.04 13.17
C ILE A 478 -15.92 24.63 14.42
N LEU A 479 -16.44 23.67 15.18
CA LEU A 479 -15.79 23.16 16.38
C LEU A 479 -14.42 22.54 16.07
N MET A 480 -14.29 21.78 14.98
CA MET A 480 -13.00 21.24 14.50
C MET A 480 -11.98 22.33 14.18
N PHE A 481 -12.41 23.43 13.52
CA PHE A 481 -11.54 24.57 13.20
C PHE A 481 -11.10 25.31 14.46
N VAL A 482 -12.04 25.63 15.36
CA VAL A 482 -11.75 26.31 16.63
C VAL A 482 -10.78 25.50 17.50
N ARG A 483 -10.90 24.17 17.49
CA ARG A 483 -10.03 23.25 18.23
C ARG A 483 -8.70 22.96 17.52
N LYS A 484 -8.42 23.57 16.37
CA LYS A 484 -7.21 23.32 15.55
C LYS A 484 -7.00 21.83 15.28
N ALA A 485 -8.06 21.07 15.01
CA ALA A 485 -7.98 19.62 14.79
C ALA A 485 -7.13 19.24 13.55
N PHE A 486 -6.78 20.21 12.71
CA PHE A 486 -6.13 20.04 11.41
C PHE A 486 -4.65 20.47 11.33
N ASP A 487 -4.10 21.14 12.36
CA ASP A 487 -2.81 21.84 12.28
C ASP A 487 -1.57 20.98 12.62
N ARG A 488 -1.76 19.73 13.07
CA ARG A 488 -0.65 18.88 13.55
C ARG A 488 0.26 18.28 12.47
N ASP A 489 -0.18 18.26 11.22
CA ASP A 489 0.66 17.74 10.12
C ASP A 489 1.88 18.64 9.89
N GLU A 490 1.77 19.95 10.16
CA GLU A 490 2.87 20.90 10.01
C GLU A 490 3.88 20.78 11.16
N GLU A 491 3.44 20.74 12.43
CA GLU A 491 4.34 20.58 13.58
C GLU A 491 5.15 19.29 13.53
N THR A 492 4.56 18.16 13.11
CA THR A 492 5.29 16.87 13.04
C THR A 492 6.25 16.77 11.86
N LEU A 493 5.98 17.46 10.74
CA LEU A 493 6.91 17.57 9.61
C LEU A 493 8.05 18.56 9.92
N LEU A 494 7.75 19.66 10.62
CA LEU A 494 8.72 20.63 11.09
C LEU A 494 9.61 20.06 12.20
N GLU A 495 9.06 19.33 13.18
CA GLU A 495 9.83 18.61 14.21
C GLU A 495 10.64 17.47 13.60
N ALA A 496 10.11 16.69 12.65
CA ALA A 496 10.87 15.62 12.00
C ALA A 496 12.04 16.17 11.15
N ASN A 497 11.87 17.32 10.51
CA ASN A 497 12.94 18.00 9.78
C ASN A 497 13.91 18.74 10.71
N GLY A 498 13.45 19.27 11.85
CA GLY A 498 14.28 19.92 12.88
C GLY A 498 15.05 18.92 13.75
N LEU A 499 14.51 17.73 14.03
CA LEU A 499 15.21 16.67 14.75
C LEU A 499 16.33 16.03 13.92
N ALA A 500 16.23 16.08 12.58
CA ALA A 500 17.33 15.71 11.70
C ALA A 500 18.47 16.76 11.66
N SER A 501 18.23 17.99 12.15
CA SER A 501 19.28 19.01 12.33
C SER A 501 19.82 19.11 13.76
N ASN A 502 19.11 18.57 14.75
CA ASN A 502 19.42 18.77 16.18
C ASN A 502 20.53 17.88 16.77
N ASN A 503 21.33 17.18 15.96
CA ASN A 503 22.55 16.53 16.45
C ASN A 503 23.81 17.42 16.37
N THR A 504 23.65 18.72 16.14
CA THR A 504 24.73 19.69 16.29
C THR A 504 24.22 20.92 17.01
N GLU A 505 24.69 21.05 18.25
CA GLU A 505 24.74 22.24 19.09
C GLU A 505 23.40 22.92 19.44
N SER A 506 23.03 22.69 20.70
CA SER A 506 22.14 23.53 21.50
C SER A 506 22.59 25.00 21.48
N ASN A 507 21.70 25.89 21.03
CA ASN A 507 21.62 27.25 21.57
C ASN A 507 20.14 27.69 21.58
N ASN A 508 19.72 28.18 22.74
CA ASN A 508 18.39 28.73 22.98
C ASN A 508 18.18 29.95 22.07
N ALA A 509 17.10 29.93 21.29
CA ALA A 509 16.54 31.14 20.70
C ALA A 509 15.09 31.28 21.19
N THR A 510 14.91 32.25 22.06
CA THR A 510 13.63 32.82 22.48
C THR A 510 12.89 33.30 21.23
N TYR A 511 11.61 32.92 21.09
CA TYR A 511 10.73 33.48 20.08
C TYR A 511 10.28 34.86 20.57
N ASP A 512 10.95 35.91 20.10
CA ASP A 512 10.49 37.28 20.26
C ASP A 512 9.73 37.76 19.01
N GLU A 513 8.83 38.69 19.31
CA GLU A 513 7.78 39.31 18.50
C GLU A 513 8.28 40.09 17.27
N GLU A 514 7.32 40.33 16.38
CA GLU A 514 7.31 41.17 15.18
C GLU A 514 8.36 42.31 15.11
N ILE A 515 9.28 42.23 14.14
CA ILE A 515 9.87 43.38 13.44
C ILE A 515 10.11 42.98 11.97
N ASP A 516 9.70 43.85 11.03
CA ASP A 516 9.99 43.82 9.59
C ASP A 516 11.49 43.61 9.31
N GLN A 517 11.92 42.35 9.23
CA GLN A 517 13.22 41.98 8.67
C GLN A 517 13.02 41.50 7.24
N ALA A 518 13.80 42.06 6.31
CA ALA A 518 13.82 41.69 4.91
C ALA A 518 13.87 40.16 4.77
N PHE A 519 12.91 39.61 4.04
CA PHE A 519 12.77 38.17 3.84
C PHE A 519 14.06 37.58 3.27
N ASP A 520 14.73 36.75 4.06
CA ASP A 520 15.94 36.03 3.65
C ASP A 520 15.57 34.62 3.13
N PRO A 521 15.79 34.33 1.84
CA PRO A 521 15.52 33.02 1.26
C PRO A 521 16.51 31.93 1.72
N CYS A 522 17.68 32.26 2.29
CA CYS A 522 18.64 31.28 2.81
C CYS A 522 19.46 31.82 4.00
N PRO A 523 18.90 31.82 5.22
CA PRO A 523 19.58 32.34 6.42
C PRO A 523 20.96 31.72 6.68
N SER A 524 21.14 30.43 6.40
CA SER A 524 22.41 29.73 6.64
C SER A 524 23.56 30.22 5.75
N PHE A 525 23.27 30.75 4.56
CA PHE A 525 24.31 31.36 3.71
C PHE A 525 24.62 32.78 4.17
N THR A 526 23.60 33.55 4.54
CA THR A 526 23.75 34.90 5.10
C THR A 526 24.61 34.89 6.37
N GLU A 527 24.43 33.90 7.24
CA GLU A 527 25.28 33.69 8.41
C GLU A 527 26.76 33.38 8.06
N LEU A 528 27.01 32.67 6.95
CA LEU A 528 28.37 32.39 6.49
C LEU A 528 29.00 33.62 5.83
N ASP A 529 28.21 34.40 5.08
CA ASP A 529 28.63 35.67 4.48
C ASP A 529 29.03 36.70 5.53
N ALA A 530 28.29 36.76 6.64
CA ALA A 530 28.63 37.61 7.78
C ALA A 530 30.01 37.27 8.40
N LYS A 531 30.50 36.04 8.23
CA LYS A 531 31.79 35.56 8.76
C LYS A 531 32.95 35.72 7.79
N VAL A 532 32.75 36.30 6.60
CA VAL A 532 33.80 36.44 5.57
C VAL A 532 35.01 37.22 6.08
N GLU A 533 34.83 38.31 6.83
CA GLU A 533 35.96 39.07 7.39
C GLU A 533 36.76 38.25 8.40
N GLN A 534 36.07 37.45 9.23
CA GLN A 534 36.74 36.53 10.16
C GLN A 534 37.58 35.49 9.41
N PHE A 535 37.08 34.94 8.30
CA PHE A 535 37.85 34.00 7.46
C PHE A 535 39.06 34.67 6.82
N ARG A 536 38.95 35.95 6.41
CA ARG A 536 40.07 36.73 5.88
C ARG A 536 41.14 36.99 6.94
N GLU A 537 40.75 37.28 8.17
CA GLU A 537 41.67 37.48 9.29
C GLU A 537 42.41 36.20 9.67
N ASP A 538 41.70 35.07 9.78
CA ASP A 538 42.29 33.75 10.03
C ASP A 538 43.31 33.39 8.92
N LEU A 539 42.96 33.61 7.66
CA LEU A 539 43.88 33.39 6.53
C LEU A 539 45.11 34.30 6.60
N LYS A 540 44.95 35.57 6.97
CA LYS A 540 46.09 36.48 7.20
C LYS A 540 47.02 35.96 8.31
N GLN A 541 46.45 35.48 9.43
CA GLN A 541 47.22 34.89 10.53
C GLN A 541 47.99 33.65 10.06
N ARG A 542 47.35 32.72 9.35
CA ARG A 542 48.02 31.52 8.83
C ARG A 542 49.14 31.85 7.85
N LYS A 543 48.97 32.87 7.01
CA LYS A 543 50.04 33.34 6.12
C LYS A 543 51.28 33.86 6.85
N THR A 544 51.14 34.35 8.09
CA THR A 544 52.32 34.75 8.90
C THR A 544 53.16 33.55 9.35
N LEU A 545 52.56 32.36 9.44
CA LEU A 545 53.20 31.11 9.84
C LEU A 545 53.80 30.34 8.65
N LYS A 546 53.72 30.90 7.44
CA LYS A 546 54.21 30.25 6.22
C LYS A 546 55.73 30.09 6.24
N THR A 547 56.20 28.86 6.11
CA THR A 547 57.63 28.55 5.94
C THR A 547 58.16 29.12 4.63
N LYS A 548 59.35 29.75 4.66
CA LYS A 548 59.90 30.51 3.53
C LYS A 548 60.44 29.63 2.40
N ASP A 549 61.13 28.54 2.72
CA ASP A 549 61.73 27.62 1.74
C ASP A 549 61.64 26.19 2.28
N ALA A 550 60.66 25.42 1.83
CA ALA A 550 60.51 24.01 2.19
C ALA A 550 60.45 23.17 0.91
N SER A 551 61.29 22.13 0.82
CA SER A 551 61.20 21.14 -0.24
C SER A 551 60.02 20.19 -0.02
N LEU A 552 59.51 19.57 -1.08
CA LEU A 552 58.46 18.55 -0.97
C LEU A 552 58.90 17.37 -0.08
N ASN A 553 60.19 17.02 -0.10
CA ASN A 553 60.74 15.95 0.73
C ASN A 553 60.75 16.34 2.22
N GLU A 554 61.07 17.60 2.54
CA GLU A 554 60.98 18.11 3.91
C GLU A 554 59.53 18.14 4.41
N LEU A 555 58.57 18.52 3.57
CA LEU A 555 57.15 18.47 3.91
C LEU A 555 56.69 17.04 4.23
N VAL A 556 57.07 16.07 3.39
CA VAL A 556 56.74 14.65 3.59
C VAL A 556 57.30 14.15 4.93
N ASN A 557 58.59 14.37 5.19
CA ASN A 557 59.22 13.95 6.43
C ASN A 557 58.65 14.67 7.66
N PHE A 558 58.30 15.95 7.54
CA PHE A 558 57.64 16.70 8.58
C PHE A 558 56.27 16.11 8.93
N VAL A 559 55.44 15.80 7.93
CA VAL A 559 54.12 15.19 8.15
C VAL A 559 54.25 13.80 8.77
N VAL A 560 55.21 12.98 8.33
CA VAL A 560 55.48 11.65 8.91
C VAL A 560 55.85 11.78 10.40
N GLU A 561 56.76 12.70 10.73
CA GLU A 561 57.20 12.92 12.11
C GLU A 561 56.10 13.53 12.98
N TYR A 562 55.30 14.46 12.42
CA TYR A 562 54.13 15.02 13.09
C TYR A 562 53.09 13.95 13.39
N ALA A 563 52.78 13.08 12.42
CA ALA A 563 51.82 12.00 12.61
C ALA A 563 52.27 11.01 13.70
N ARG A 564 53.57 10.70 13.73
CA ARG A 564 54.19 9.82 14.75
C ARG A 564 54.12 10.41 16.17
N ASN A 565 54.36 11.71 16.29
CA ASN A 565 54.34 12.44 17.56
C ASN A 565 52.95 12.98 17.94
N SER A 566 51.96 12.82 17.07
CA SER A 566 50.58 13.19 17.35
C SER A 566 49.98 12.34 18.47
N ARG A 567 48.89 12.83 19.06
CA ARG A 567 48.11 12.10 20.10
C ARG A 567 47.66 10.70 19.66
N LEU A 568 47.54 10.45 18.34
CA LEU A 568 47.09 9.17 17.79
C LEU A 568 48.26 8.23 17.43
N HIS A 569 49.51 8.67 17.55
CA HIS A 569 50.73 7.90 17.24
C HIS A 569 50.64 7.15 15.90
N LEU A 570 50.20 7.84 14.85
CA LEU A 570 49.98 7.25 13.54
C LEU A 570 51.32 7.08 12.83
N SER A 571 51.58 5.87 12.33
CA SER A 571 52.81 5.57 11.58
C SER A 571 52.48 5.44 10.10
N TYR A 572 53.03 6.35 9.30
CA TYR A 572 52.93 6.34 7.83
C TYR A 572 54.32 6.21 7.22
N THR A 573 54.40 5.55 6.07
CA THR A 573 55.65 5.53 5.30
C THR A 573 55.84 6.87 4.57
N PRO A 574 57.09 7.34 4.34
CA PRO A 574 57.33 8.51 3.50
C PRO A 574 56.69 8.38 2.11
N GLU A 575 56.65 7.16 1.55
CA GLU A 575 56.04 6.87 0.26
C GLU A 575 54.51 7.10 0.27
N ASP A 576 53.81 6.69 1.33
CA ASP A 576 52.36 6.89 1.47
C ASP A 576 51.99 8.38 1.53
N ILE A 577 52.74 9.16 2.31
CA ILE A 577 52.54 10.61 2.41
C ILE A 577 52.91 11.31 1.10
N ALA A 578 54.00 10.92 0.45
CA ALA A 578 54.40 11.47 -0.85
C ALA A 578 53.35 11.17 -1.94
N THR A 579 52.75 9.97 -1.92
CA THR A 579 51.67 9.59 -2.82
C THR A 579 50.41 10.40 -2.56
N PHE A 580 50.07 10.64 -1.29
CA PHE A 580 48.94 11.49 -0.93
C PHE A 580 49.14 12.95 -1.38
N VAL A 581 50.32 13.53 -1.11
CA VAL A 581 50.66 14.92 -1.52
C VAL A 581 50.65 15.08 -3.04
N SER A 582 51.23 14.12 -3.78
CA SER A 582 51.20 14.14 -5.25
C SER A 582 49.78 13.98 -5.81
N GLY A 583 48.94 13.16 -5.15
CA GLY A 583 47.52 13.03 -5.48
C GLY A 583 46.75 14.35 -5.35
N LEU A 584 46.96 15.09 -4.27
CA LEU A 584 46.36 16.42 -4.05
C LEU A 584 46.82 17.45 -5.10
N GLY A 585 48.09 17.39 -5.53
CA GLY A 585 48.62 18.26 -6.58
C GLY A 585 48.10 17.93 -7.99
N SER A 586 47.69 16.68 -8.22
CA SER A 586 47.23 16.20 -9.53
C SER A 586 45.73 16.41 -9.78
N SER A 587 44.89 16.30 -8.74
CA SER A 587 43.44 16.40 -8.87
C SER A 587 42.79 17.04 -7.64
N ARG A 588 41.71 17.80 -7.89
CA ARG A 588 40.85 18.35 -6.82
C ARG A 588 39.93 17.31 -6.17
N LEU A 589 39.83 16.12 -6.76
CA LEU A 589 39.09 14.97 -6.24
C LEU A 589 40.04 13.79 -6.10
N SER A 590 40.16 13.26 -4.88
CA SER A 590 40.98 12.09 -4.57
C SER A 590 40.13 11.03 -3.89
N ILE A 591 40.27 9.77 -4.32
CA ILE A 591 39.57 8.62 -3.73
C ILE A 591 40.59 7.77 -2.98
N LEU A 592 40.40 7.62 -1.67
CA LEU A 592 41.25 6.79 -0.82
C LEU A 592 40.70 5.37 -0.71
N GLN A 593 41.35 4.41 -1.37
CA GLN A 593 40.96 3.00 -1.33
C GLN A 593 41.67 2.25 -0.18
N GLY A 594 40.96 1.40 0.55
CA GLY A 594 41.54 0.54 1.58
C GLY A 594 40.49 -0.18 2.42
N MET A 595 40.89 -1.22 3.17
CA MET A 595 40.01 -1.95 4.10
C MET A 595 39.61 -1.09 5.32
N SER A 596 38.53 -1.42 6.03
CA SER A 596 38.15 -0.68 7.25
C SER A 596 39.30 -0.68 8.26
N GLY A 597 39.59 0.47 8.88
CA GLY A 597 40.69 0.63 9.84
C GLY A 597 42.07 0.99 9.24
N THR A 598 42.23 1.08 7.91
CA THR A 598 43.52 1.42 7.26
C THR A 598 43.87 2.92 7.27
N GLY A 599 43.29 3.71 8.16
CA GLY A 599 43.63 5.14 8.30
C GLY A 599 43.13 6.08 7.20
N LYS A 600 42.12 5.69 6.40
CA LYS A 600 41.54 6.54 5.33
C LYS A 600 41.02 7.89 5.82
N THR A 601 40.42 7.92 7.00
CA THR A 601 39.90 9.16 7.61
C THR A 601 40.96 9.90 8.43
N SER A 602 41.93 9.17 9.00
CA SER A 602 42.96 9.76 9.85
C SER A 602 44.07 10.43 9.03
N LEU A 603 44.43 9.89 7.85
CA LEU A 603 45.50 10.43 7.01
C LEU A 603 45.22 11.87 6.55
N PRO A 604 44.06 12.19 5.95
CA PRO A 604 43.79 13.56 5.53
C PRO A 604 43.60 14.52 6.70
N LYS A 605 43.07 14.03 7.83
CA LYS A 605 42.90 14.80 9.06
C LYS A 605 44.25 15.22 9.64
N ILE A 606 45.18 14.28 9.80
CA ILE A 606 46.51 14.57 10.36
C ILE A 606 47.37 15.39 9.40
N PHE A 607 47.22 15.17 8.09
CA PHE A 607 47.89 15.98 7.08
C PHE A 607 47.42 17.44 7.16
N SER A 608 46.11 17.67 7.19
CA SER A 608 45.53 19.01 7.29
C SER A 608 45.95 19.71 8.58
N GLU A 609 45.97 18.99 9.71
CA GLU A 609 46.45 19.50 10.99
C GLU A 609 47.93 19.91 10.93
N ALA A 610 48.79 19.05 10.38
CA ALA A 610 50.23 19.31 10.26
C ALA A 610 50.53 20.57 9.43
N VAL A 611 49.77 20.82 8.37
CA VAL A 611 49.96 21.99 7.49
C VAL A 611 49.13 23.22 7.89
N PHE A 612 48.49 23.20 9.07
CA PHE A 612 47.56 24.25 9.51
C PHE A 612 46.43 24.54 8.50
N GLY A 613 46.00 23.51 7.76
CA GLY A 613 44.89 23.57 6.82
C GLY A 613 43.53 23.40 7.51
N ASN A 614 42.46 23.75 6.79
CA ASN A 614 41.09 23.44 7.20
C ASN A 614 40.65 22.10 6.60
N CYS A 615 40.12 21.22 7.45
CA CYS A 615 39.56 19.92 7.06
C CYS A 615 38.14 19.80 7.60
N GLU A 616 37.17 19.65 6.70
CA GLU A 616 35.77 19.39 7.06
C GLU A 616 35.36 17.98 6.63
N ILE A 617 34.88 17.19 7.59
CA ILE A 617 34.48 15.80 7.38
C ILE A 617 32.98 15.73 7.17
N ILE A 618 32.59 15.20 6.02
CA ILE A 618 31.20 14.98 5.64
C ILE A 618 30.96 13.47 5.63
N GLU A 619 30.12 13.00 6.55
CA GLU A 619 29.77 11.59 6.71
C GLU A 619 28.67 11.21 5.73
N VAL A 620 28.91 10.19 4.89
CA VAL A 620 27.87 9.60 4.06
C VAL A 620 27.11 8.52 4.84
N GLU A 621 25.78 8.68 4.94
CA GLU A 621 24.93 7.65 5.54
C GLU A 621 24.49 6.61 4.50
N SER A 622 24.47 5.34 4.89
CA SER A 622 23.95 4.25 4.04
C SER A 622 22.44 4.37 3.72
N SER A 623 21.73 5.25 4.44
CA SER A 623 20.32 5.59 4.24
C SER A 623 20.07 6.58 3.10
N TRP A 624 21.11 7.23 2.55
CA TRP A 624 20.90 8.26 1.53
C TRP A 624 20.33 7.67 0.24
N LYS A 625 19.18 8.21 -0.18
CA LYS A 625 18.41 7.75 -1.35
C LYS A 625 18.23 8.83 -2.40
N ASP A 626 18.34 10.10 -2.03
CA ASP A 626 18.01 11.21 -2.92
C ASP A 626 19.01 12.38 -2.82
N LYS A 627 19.14 13.15 -3.91
CA LYS A 627 20.07 14.30 -4.02
C LYS A 627 19.84 15.36 -2.95
N ASN A 628 18.60 15.48 -2.46
CA ASN A 628 18.21 16.48 -1.46
C ASN A 628 18.81 16.19 -0.08
N GLU A 629 19.17 14.93 0.21
CA GLU A 629 19.79 14.55 1.47
C GLU A 629 21.27 14.98 1.54
N LEU A 630 21.92 15.13 0.38
CA LEU A 630 23.28 15.65 0.23
C LEU A 630 23.30 17.17 0.01
N LEU A 631 22.48 17.69 -0.90
CA LEU A 631 22.52 19.08 -1.31
C LEU A 631 21.66 20.00 -0.42
N GLY A 632 20.58 19.49 0.15
CA GLY A 632 19.52 20.30 0.77
C GLY A 632 18.28 20.40 -0.10
N TYR A 633 17.26 21.08 0.40
CA TYR A 633 15.96 21.17 -0.24
C TYR A 633 15.39 22.59 -0.16
N TYR A 634 14.60 22.96 -1.16
CA TYR A 634 13.81 24.19 -1.15
C TYR A 634 12.42 23.90 -0.61
N ASN A 635 11.98 24.68 0.38
CA ASN A 635 10.64 24.62 0.91
C ASN A 635 9.78 25.68 0.23
N GLU A 636 8.83 25.24 -0.60
CA GLU A 636 7.93 26.10 -1.37
C GLU A 636 6.95 26.89 -0.49
N PHE A 637 6.59 26.38 0.69
CA PHE A 637 5.66 27.05 1.61
C PHE A 637 6.34 28.18 2.39
N SER A 638 7.55 27.94 2.89
CA SER A 638 8.33 28.96 3.58
C SER A 638 9.16 29.82 2.63
N MET A 639 9.18 29.50 1.33
CA MET A 639 10.04 30.07 0.29
C MET A 639 11.53 30.11 0.67
N ARG A 640 11.98 29.14 1.47
CA ARG A 640 13.35 29.10 2.02
C ARG A 640 14.10 27.86 1.56
N TYR A 641 15.36 28.04 1.20
CA TYR A 641 16.29 26.95 0.93
C TYR A 641 17.00 26.51 2.20
N THR A 642 16.99 25.20 2.48
CA THR A 642 17.69 24.60 3.62
C THR A 642 18.87 23.75 3.11
N PRO A 643 20.10 24.30 3.08
CA PRO A 643 21.28 23.56 2.65
C PRO A 643 21.66 22.47 3.67
N LYS A 644 22.26 21.37 3.19
CA LYS A 644 22.83 20.31 4.04
C LYS A 644 24.32 20.54 4.28
N LYS A 645 24.91 19.76 5.20
CA LYS A 645 26.31 19.91 5.64
C LYS A 645 27.31 19.96 4.48
N PHE A 646 27.11 19.12 3.46
CA PHE A 646 27.96 19.14 2.25
C PHE A 646 27.90 20.47 1.51
N THR A 647 26.70 21.01 1.28
CA THR A 647 26.51 22.29 0.59
C THR A 647 27.05 23.46 1.40
N LEU A 648 26.86 23.45 2.72
CA LEU A 648 27.44 24.46 3.62
C LEU A 648 28.97 24.43 3.57
N ALA A 649 29.56 23.24 3.63
CA ALA A 649 31.01 23.07 3.55
C ALA A 649 31.56 23.55 2.19
N LEU A 650 30.85 23.24 1.09
CA LEU A 650 31.23 23.69 -0.25
C LEU A 650 31.13 25.21 -0.38
N TYR A 651 30.06 25.81 0.15
CA TYR A 651 29.86 27.25 0.14
C TYR A 651 30.94 27.97 0.97
N LYS A 652 31.22 27.45 2.17
CA LYS A 652 32.31 27.94 3.02
C LYS A 652 33.68 27.85 2.34
N ALA A 653 33.94 26.76 1.62
CA ALA A 653 35.17 26.59 0.85
C ALA A 653 35.25 27.57 -0.34
N ALA A 654 34.12 27.96 -0.94
CA ALA A 654 34.10 28.98 -1.99
C ALA A 654 34.42 30.38 -1.44
N LEU A 655 33.97 30.69 -0.22
CA LEU A 655 34.24 31.95 0.47
C LEU A 655 35.68 32.04 1.03
N ASN A 656 36.35 30.90 1.23
CA ASN A 656 37.70 30.81 1.78
C ASN A 656 38.62 29.96 0.88
N GLN A 657 39.42 30.62 0.04
CA GLN A 657 40.20 30.03 -1.06
C GLN A 657 41.26 28.96 -0.67
N GLU A 658 41.42 28.60 0.61
CA GLU A 658 42.38 27.57 1.11
C GLU A 658 41.68 26.44 1.92
N TYR A 659 40.56 25.89 1.43
CA TYR A 659 39.80 24.81 2.09
C TYR A 659 40.07 23.42 1.48
N LEU A 660 40.41 22.42 2.30
CA LEU A 660 40.46 21.00 1.91
C LEU A 660 39.16 20.31 2.36
N LEU A 661 38.31 19.94 1.40
CA LEU A 661 37.03 19.30 1.67
C LEU A 661 37.17 17.77 1.56
N LEU A 662 36.84 17.05 2.62
CA LEU A 662 36.95 15.59 2.68
C LEU A 662 35.56 14.98 2.87
N SER A 663 35.01 14.45 1.79
CA SER A 663 33.80 13.65 1.80
C SER A 663 34.18 12.18 1.91
N PHE A 664 33.61 11.46 2.88
CA PHE A 664 33.80 10.02 3.07
C PHE A 664 32.55 9.24 2.76
#